data_AF-A0A7S0MTN0-F1
#
_entry.id   AF-A0A7S0MTN0-F1
#
_cell.length_a   1.000
_cell.length_b   1.000
_cell.length_c   1.000
_cell.angle_alpha   90.00
_cell.angle_beta   90.00
_cell.angle_gamma   90.00
#
_symmetry.space_group_name_H-M   'P 1'
#
loop_
_entity.id
_entity.type
_entity.pdbx_description
1 polymer ?
#
loop_
_entity_poly.entity_id
_entity_poly.type
_entity_poly.pdbx_seq_one_letter_code
_entity_poly.pdbx_strand_id
1 'polypeptide(L)'
;DGEDIPVEEEEEAEQPEEEEEEDLDSLPPLPSLAFAVSMFCLDAAYDTQSEDLLAPAFEAFPEKDYCLLTIPHEATEPVLLRTFSRVPANPTSMFPEVLYLTHRAGLLPGFQVRQAKEADLEQVRALLASFEERKAMYERFLEQMGQDIAMVALCQGQVVGLAVVSVDVDLQELSTNFALERCVNLSHHAEEHLAELETCVLNPIFAHHRRFLLTEVMRMVGASCLTMRVGPHQTSVPEVVLGDFFQVPGRRLVSADPAPYALFVLTRKLASQHKPSCNARIVVAGASETGLACLEHLLQMPFAKFLAITLLAPGGVRVGGIAGLYDSASVAKLGLDAQVQILDNRLVGVDRDAHEARLADGSTLKYECLLLCTGLQDQTRARLGIHPQDQVPVYNYQDILNELTEDEATQLQGVVVYGDTLDALSCITTLLARGVPAAAALHVKPAGAPHQATGLVAAALAAAQARAEGDAPAVSCEEGLTLTRVDFDEHGAAAVFDKDGEPVVMGCDLLVTCDAPEVDPAVFYALNDASVVYDGRLVVDHEFRTNDPDIYSAGTLAKFSRRYANATLPMENYNSREVGTMLAESVIRRFLGAHMGAGVRARLEPGHAPSPALPKAVGTFLPGKMYGMYVALPPVFAEETAGGPKPHRFSPLTKSTEGHLEMHLDAQGLINAILYCGTRRIDIARLACIIGLPAAYLDNLPLKVQGSQVRDILDFIGSPWASALFHDKFPALRAMLVSELKQRQGDVKADNSSLALSNIVQCAVLKFVQQNASELVAYTVPEE
;
A
#
# COMPACT_ATOMS: atom_id res chain seq x y z
N ASP A 1 32.40 -12.02 61.95
CA ASP A 1 31.25 -11.16 61.68
C ASP A 1 31.30 -10.72 60.23
N GLY A 2 30.70 -11.52 59.37
CA GLY A 2 30.54 -11.27 57.94
C GLY A 2 29.34 -12.10 57.52
N GLU A 3 28.21 -11.45 57.32
CA GLU A 3 26.99 -12.06 56.81
C GLU A 3 27.01 -11.96 55.29
N ASP A 4 27.01 -13.13 54.65
CA ASP A 4 26.91 -13.34 53.22
C ASP A 4 25.47 -13.11 52.74
N ILE A 5 25.37 -12.36 51.65
CA ILE A 5 24.15 -12.06 50.89
C ILE A 5 23.90 -13.26 49.95
N PRO A 6 22.67 -13.77 49.80
CA PRO A 6 22.41 -14.92 48.95
C PRO A 6 22.45 -14.53 47.48
N VAL A 7 23.15 -15.37 46.71
CA VAL A 7 23.25 -15.36 45.25
C VAL A 7 21.91 -15.80 44.68
N GLU A 8 21.32 -14.98 43.81
CA GLU A 8 20.15 -15.32 43.00
C GLU A 8 20.56 -16.41 42.00
N GLU A 9 19.80 -17.51 41.98
CA GLU A 9 19.98 -18.65 41.08
C GLU A 9 19.72 -18.21 39.63
N GLU A 10 20.68 -18.44 38.75
CA GLU A 10 20.54 -18.31 37.30
C GLU A 10 19.45 -19.30 36.83
N GLU A 11 18.35 -18.79 36.29
CA GLU A 11 17.38 -19.59 35.53
C GLU A 11 18.08 -20.15 34.29
N GLU A 12 18.35 -21.46 34.30
CA GLU A 12 18.76 -22.21 33.11
C GLU A 12 17.70 -22.04 32.02
N ALA A 13 18.09 -21.42 30.91
CA ALA A 13 17.25 -21.32 29.72
C ALA A 13 16.88 -22.73 29.24
N GLU A 14 15.58 -23.07 29.32
CA GLU A 14 15.02 -24.26 28.68
C GLU A 14 15.34 -24.21 27.18
N GLN A 15 16.12 -25.19 26.72
CA GLN A 15 16.33 -25.45 25.30
C GLN A 15 14.95 -25.75 24.67
N PRO A 16 14.66 -25.26 23.46
CA PRO A 16 13.44 -25.64 22.77
C PRO A 16 13.44 -27.16 22.59
N GLU A 17 12.47 -27.85 23.18
CA GLU A 17 12.22 -29.26 22.88
C GLU A 17 11.97 -29.34 21.36
N GLU A 18 12.88 -30.00 20.64
CA GLU A 18 12.63 -30.45 19.28
C GLU A 18 11.40 -31.36 19.36
N GLU A 19 10.24 -30.87 18.90
CA GLU A 19 9.08 -31.73 18.66
C GLU A 19 9.51 -32.79 17.66
N GLU A 20 9.81 -34.00 18.16
CA GLU A 20 9.98 -35.18 17.32
C GLU A 20 8.71 -35.31 16.47
N GLU A 21 8.81 -35.04 15.16
CA GLU A 21 7.77 -35.39 14.20
C GLU A 21 7.51 -36.89 14.35
N GLU A 22 6.45 -37.26 15.08
CA GLU A 22 6.01 -38.65 15.15
C GLU A 22 5.81 -39.13 13.72
N ASP A 23 6.55 -40.17 13.35
CA ASP A 23 6.53 -40.82 12.04
C ASP A 23 5.10 -41.35 11.81
N LEU A 24 4.24 -40.51 11.21
CA LEU A 24 2.78 -40.72 11.00
C LEU A 24 2.50 -42.03 10.24
N ASP A 25 3.49 -42.54 9.51
CA ASP A 25 3.46 -43.82 8.80
C ASP A 25 3.52 -45.06 9.72
N SER A 26 3.84 -44.87 11.01
CA SER A 26 3.95 -45.95 12.01
C SER A 26 2.65 -46.24 12.78
N LEU A 27 1.64 -45.37 12.68
CA LEU A 27 0.33 -45.55 13.28
C LEU A 27 -0.56 -46.44 12.41
N PRO A 28 -1.42 -47.31 12.99
CA PRO A 28 -2.40 -48.05 12.21
C PRO A 28 -3.28 -47.04 11.44
N PRO A 29 -3.56 -47.26 10.13
CA PRO A 29 -4.29 -46.29 9.34
C PRO A 29 -5.66 -46.05 9.98
N LEU A 30 -5.85 -44.83 10.48
CA LEU A 30 -7.14 -44.39 10.98
C LEU A 30 -8.18 -44.61 9.88
N PRO A 31 -9.40 -45.06 10.22
CA PRO A 31 -10.46 -45.17 9.23
C PRO A 31 -10.64 -43.79 8.59
N SER A 32 -10.48 -43.71 7.27
CA SER A 32 -10.62 -42.46 6.53
C SER A 32 -11.99 -41.84 6.86
N LEU A 33 -12.00 -40.58 7.30
CA LEU A 33 -13.23 -39.84 7.62
C LEU A 33 -13.82 -39.12 6.40
N ALA A 34 -13.17 -39.22 5.24
CA ALA A 34 -13.49 -38.44 4.06
C ALA A 34 -13.63 -39.27 2.79
N PHE A 35 -14.44 -38.79 1.84
CA PHE A 35 -14.37 -39.16 0.43
C PHE A 35 -13.96 -37.94 -0.41
N ALA A 36 -13.47 -38.17 -1.62
CA ALA A 36 -13.02 -37.10 -2.52
C ALA A 36 -13.88 -37.05 -3.80
N VAL A 37 -14.15 -35.84 -4.27
CA VAL A 37 -14.79 -35.56 -5.56
C VAL A 37 -13.74 -34.97 -6.50
N SER A 38 -13.33 -35.74 -7.51
CA SER A 38 -12.48 -35.25 -8.59
C SER A 38 -13.34 -34.71 -9.72
N MET A 39 -13.33 -33.40 -9.91
CA MET A 39 -14.10 -32.76 -10.98
C MET A 39 -13.33 -32.73 -12.30
N PHE A 40 -13.82 -33.46 -13.31
CA PHE A 40 -13.24 -33.45 -14.65
C PHE A 40 -13.90 -32.43 -15.58
N CYS A 41 -15.23 -32.33 -15.52
CA CYS A 41 -16.03 -31.41 -16.31
C CYS A 41 -17.37 -31.18 -15.61
N LEU A 42 -17.82 -29.93 -15.57
CA LEU A 42 -19.17 -29.55 -15.16
C LEU A 42 -19.80 -28.81 -16.34
N ASP A 43 -20.90 -29.34 -16.87
CA ASP A 43 -21.64 -28.64 -17.91
C ASP A 43 -22.23 -27.36 -17.30
N ALA A 44 -21.93 -26.22 -17.93
CA ALA A 44 -22.34 -24.90 -17.47
C ALA A 44 -23.88 -24.78 -17.30
N ALA A 45 -24.67 -25.57 -18.02
CA ALA A 45 -26.12 -25.62 -17.87
C ALA A 45 -26.58 -26.15 -16.50
N TYR A 46 -25.73 -26.92 -15.81
CA TYR A 46 -26.02 -27.55 -14.52
C TYR A 46 -25.22 -26.96 -13.36
N ASP A 47 -24.36 -25.97 -13.59
CA ASP A 47 -23.50 -25.38 -12.54
C ASP A 47 -24.31 -24.89 -11.34
N THR A 48 -25.44 -24.20 -11.59
CA THR A 48 -26.32 -23.72 -10.51
C THR A 48 -26.98 -24.81 -9.67
N GLN A 49 -27.01 -26.04 -10.16
CA GLN A 49 -27.59 -27.21 -9.47
C GLN A 49 -26.51 -28.14 -8.92
N SER A 50 -25.23 -27.78 -9.05
CA SER A 50 -24.12 -28.67 -8.66
C SER A 50 -24.12 -29.00 -7.17
N GLU A 51 -24.65 -28.13 -6.31
CA GLU A 51 -24.83 -28.37 -4.86
C GLU A 51 -25.72 -29.59 -4.56
N ASP A 52 -26.66 -29.94 -5.44
CA ASP A 52 -27.57 -31.09 -5.28
C ASP A 52 -26.82 -32.44 -5.30
N LEU A 53 -25.56 -32.45 -5.75
CA LEU A 53 -24.69 -33.63 -5.73
C LEU A 53 -24.36 -34.10 -4.31
N LEU A 54 -24.30 -33.19 -3.33
CA LEU A 54 -23.70 -33.47 -2.03
C LEU A 54 -24.53 -34.45 -1.18
N ALA A 55 -25.85 -34.28 -1.15
CA ALA A 55 -26.71 -35.15 -0.35
C ALA A 55 -26.65 -36.62 -0.82
N PRO A 56 -26.84 -36.93 -2.11
CA PRO A 56 -26.63 -38.30 -2.63
C PRO A 56 -25.21 -38.83 -2.41
N ALA A 57 -24.18 -37.97 -2.46
CA ALA A 57 -22.80 -38.40 -2.21
C ALA A 57 -22.59 -38.85 -0.76
N PHE A 58 -23.07 -38.09 0.23
CA PHE A 58 -23.01 -38.50 1.64
C PHE A 58 -23.89 -39.72 1.95
N GLU A 59 -25.01 -39.90 1.24
CA GLU A 59 -25.83 -41.12 1.34
C GLU A 59 -25.08 -42.36 0.83
N ALA A 60 -24.29 -42.22 -0.25
CA ALA A 60 -23.47 -43.29 -0.79
C ALA A 60 -22.29 -43.66 0.11
N PHE A 61 -21.83 -42.73 0.95
CA PHE A 61 -20.71 -42.90 1.88
C PHE A 61 -21.11 -42.57 3.34
N PRO A 62 -21.99 -43.36 3.97
CA PRO A 62 -22.62 -43.00 5.25
C PRO A 62 -21.66 -42.93 6.44
N GLU A 63 -20.54 -43.65 6.36
CA GLU A 63 -19.45 -43.71 7.35
C GLU A 63 -18.43 -42.56 7.20
N LYS A 64 -18.64 -41.65 6.25
CA LYS A 64 -17.73 -40.53 5.97
C LYS A 64 -18.39 -39.22 6.40
N ASP A 65 -17.61 -38.40 7.07
CA ASP A 65 -18.05 -37.12 7.60
C ASP A 65 -17.65 -35.94 6.71
N TYR A 66 -16.59 -36.11 5.92
CA TYR A 66 -16.05 -35.06 5.04
C TYR A 66 -16.12 -35.42 3.55
N CYS A 67 -16.32 -34.39 2.74
CA CYS A 67 -16.16 -34.42 1.29
C CYS A 67 -15.02 -33.46 0.92
N LEU A 68 -14.01 -33.97 0.21
CA LEU A 68 -12.85 -33.21 -0.26
C LEU A 68 -13.00 -32.92 -1.75
N LEU A 69 -12.64 -31.71 -2.16
CA LEU A 69 -12.62 -31.31 -3.57
C LEU A 69 -11.40 -30.44 -3.81
N THR A 70 -10.65 -30.73 -4.88
CA THR A 70 -9.52 -29.93 -5.30
C THR A 70 -9.73 -29.34 -6.68
N ILE A 71 -9.27 -28.11 -6.89
CA ILE A 71 -9.27 -27.45 -8.21
C ILE A 71 -7.91 -26.78 -8.48
N PRO A 72 -7.46 -26.69 -9.74
CA PRO A 72 -6.27 -25.92 -10.08
C PRO A 72 -6.36 -24.45 -9.63
N HIS A 73 -5.22 -23.82 -9.32
CA HIS A 73 -5.17 -22.43 -8.83
C HIS A 73 -5.78 -21.38 -9.78
N GLU A 74 -5.72 -21.60 -11.09
CA GLU A 74 -6.30 -20.69 -12.08
C GLU A 74 -7.74 -21.08 -12.50
N ALA A 75 -8.27 -22.19 -11.97
CA ALA A 75 -9.62 -22.63 -12.33
C ALA A 75 -10.69 -21.72 -11.72
N THR A 76 -11.77 -21.50 -12.48
CA THR A 76 -12.95 -20.81 -11.96
C THR A 76 -13.66 -21.68 -10.92
N GLU A 77 -14.01 -21.11 -9.78
CA GLU A 77 -14.77 -21.80 -8.75
C GLU A 77 -16.19 -22.12 -9.25
N PRO A 78 -16.63 -23.39 -9.26
CA PRO A 78 -18.02 -23.75 -9.55
C PRO A 78 -18.94 -23.30 -8.41
N VAL A 79 -20.24 -23.24 -8.67
CA VAL A 79 -21.25 -22.91 -7.63
C VAL A 79 -21.21 -23.90 -6.46
N LEU A 80 -20.90 -25.18 -6.71
CA LEU A 80 -20.74 -26.22 -5.68
C LEU A 80 -19.88 -25.79 -4.50
N LEU A 81 -18.78 -25.05 -4.76
CA LEU A 81 -17.83 -24.64 -3.73
C LEU A 81 -18.40 -23.64 -2.72
N ARG A 82 -19.59 -23.09 -2.94
CA ARG A 82 -20.27 -22.22 -1.96
C ARG A 82 -20.62 -22.93 -0.65
N THR A 83 -20.73 -24.26 -0.68
CA THR A 83 -21.01 -25.11 0.49
C THR A 83 -19.73 -25.69 1.12
N PHE A 84 -18.57 -25.35 0.56
CA PHE A 84 -17.27 -25.79 1.02
C PHE A 84 -16.52 -24.66 1.73
N SER A 85 -15.63 -25.06 2.63
CA SER A 85 -14.62 -24.19 3.22
C SER A 85 -13.29 -24.42 2.51
N ARG A 86 -12.64 -23.34 2.08
CA ARG A 86 -11.29 -23.39 1.51
C ARG A 86 -10.29 -23.67 2.64
N VAL A 87 -9.37 -24.58 2.41
CA VAL A 87 -8.25 -24.83 3.32
C VAL A 87 -7.11 -23.89 2.94
N PRO A 88 -6.65 -23.01 3.85
CA PRO A 88 -5.46 -22.21 3.60
C PRO A 88 -4.25 -23.14 3.36
N ALA A 89 -3.53 -22.91 2.28
CA ALA A 89 -2.31 -23.66 1.99
C ALA A 89 -1.15 -23.09 2.80
N ASN A 90 -0.19 -23.95 3.16
CA ASN A 90 1.09 -23.47 3.66
C ASN A 90 1.79 -22.65 2.56
N PRO A 91 2.57 -21.62 2.94
CA PRO A 91 3.21 -20.69 2.00
C PRO A 91 4.16 -21.34 1.00
N THR A 92 4.91 -22.32 1.51
CA THR A 92 5.89 -23.12 0.76
C THR A 92 5.24 -24.37 0.14
N SER A 93 3.91 -24.47 0.16
CA SER A 93 3.21 -25.59 -0.44
C SER A 93 3.44 -25.63 -1.94
N MET A 94 4.04 -26.73 -2.38
CA MET A 94 4.28 -27.02 -3.79
C MET A 94 3.10 -27.75 -4.45
N PHE A 95 2.01 -28.00 -3.69
CA PHE A 95 0.83 -28.69 -4.20
C PHE A 95 0.16 -27.84 -5.31
N PRO A 96 -0.27 -28.45 -6.44
CA PRO A 96 -0.71 -27.71 -7.63
C PRO A 96 -2.19 -27.28 -7.59
N GLU A 97 -2.95 -27.70 -6.58
CA GLU A 97 -4.39 -27.46 -6.49
C GLU A 97 -4.78 -26.84 -5.14
N VAL A 98 -5.93 -26.19 -5.11
CA VAL A 98 -6.54 -25.63 -3.91
C VAL A 98 -7.44 -26.68 -3.29
N LEU A 99 -7.30 -26.91 -1.98
CA LEU A 99 -8.13 -27.87 -1.25
C LEU A 99 -9.37 -27.18 -0.66
N TYR A 100 -10.52 -27.80 -0.91
CA TYR A 100 -11.80 -27.45 -0.32
C TYR A 100 -12.35 -28.66 0.44
N LEU A 101 -12.96 -28.40 1.58
CA LEU A 101 -13.63 -29.41 2.38
C LEU A 101 -15.03 -28.97 2.80
N THR A 102 -15.97 -29.90 2.83
CA THR A 102 -17.27 -29.71 3.46
C THR A 102 -17.57 -30.90 4.36
N HIS A 103 -18.28 -30.63 5.46
CA HIS A 103 -18.64 -31.64 6.44
C HIS A 103 -20.14 -31.92 6.37
N ARG A 104 -20.56 -33.18 6.54
CA ARG A 104 -21.97 -33.60 6.43
C ARG A 104 -22.92 -32.78 7.32
N ALA A 105 -22.45 -32.39 8.51
CA ALA A 105 -23.25 -31.61 9.44
C ALA A 105 -23.56 -30.18 8.94
N GLY A 106 -22.76 -29.66 8.01
CA GLY A 106 -23.03 -28.39 7.33
C GLY A 106 -24.30 -28.44 6.47
N LEU A 107 -24.73 -29.63 6.05
CA LEU A 107 -25.96 -29.81 5.26
C LEU A 107 -27.21 -30.02 6.14
N LEU A 108 -27.07 -30.01 7.46
CA LEU A 108 -28.20 -30.22 8.36
C LEU A 108 -29.17 -29.03 8.31
N PRO A 109 -30.50 -29.30 8.27
CA PRO A 109 -31.47 -28.24 8.37
C PRO A 109 -31.52 -27.64 9.77
N GLY A 110 -32.10 -26.44 9.89
CA GLY A 110 -32.37 -25.82 11.19
C GLY A 110 -31.26 -24.89 11.69
N PHE A 111 -30.42 -24.38 10.80
CA PHE A 111 -29.55 -23.24 11.12
C PHE A 111 -30.41 -22.00 11.40
N GLN A 112 -30.28 -21.44 12.60
CA GLN A 112 -31.03 -20.27 13.04
C GLN A 112 -30.16 -19.34 13.87
N VAL A 113 -30.51 -18.05 13.91
CA VAL A 113 -29.82 -17.05 14.70
C VAL A 113 -30.82 -16.43 15.66
N ARG A 114 -30.42 -16.20 16.90
CA ARG A 114 -31.23 -15.48 17.90
C ARG A 114 -30.34 -14.75 18.89
N GLN A 115 -30.95 -13.85 19.66
CA GLN A 115 -30.32 -13.28 20.85
C GLN A 115 -29.86 -14.39 21.81
N ALA A 116 -28.71 -14.15 22.42
CA ALA A 116 -28.09 -15.00 23.43
C ALA A 116 -28.93 -15.08 24.71
N LYS A 117 -28.83 -16.20 25.42
CA LYS A 117 -29.47 -16.45 26.72
C LYS A 117 -28.46 -17.06 27.67
N GLU A 118 -28.73 -16.99 28.98
CA GLU A 118 -27.86 -17.62 30.00
C GLU A 118 -27.63 -19.12 29.78
N ALA A 119 -28.61 -19.83 29.20
CA ALA A 119 -28.47 -21.25 28.87
C ALA A 119 -27.41 -21.53 27.78
N ASP A 120 -26.97 -20.52 27.03
CA ASP A 120 -25.98 -20.67 25.95
C ASP A 120 -24.53 -20.60 26.47
N LEU A 121 -24.31 -20.09 27.69
CA LEU A 121 -22.99 -19.73 28.21
C LEU A 121 -22.00 -20.90 28.22
N GLU A 122 -22.44 -22.10 28.59
CA GLU A 122 -21.58 -23.28 28.61
C GLU A 122 -21.13 -23.68 27.20
N GLN A 123 -22.04 -23.64 26.23
CA GLN A 123 -21.73 -23.98 24.84
C GLN A 123 -20.88 -22.88 24.16
N VAL A 124 -21.08 -21.62 24.52
CA VAL A 124 -20.22 -20.50 24.07
C VAL A 124 -18.80 -20.67 24.61
N ARG A 125 -18.62 -21.05 25.88
CA ARG A 125 -17.29 -21.38 26.42
C ARG A 125 -16.63 -22.52 25.67
N ALA A 126 -17.39 -23.56 25.32
CA ALA A 126 -16.89 -24.68 24.53
C ALA A 126 -16.49 -24.25 23.11
N LEU A 127 -17.29 -23.41 22.44
CA LEU A 127 -17.01 -22.89 21.11
C LEU A 127 -15.73 -22.02 21.09
N LEU A 128 -15.48 -21.25 22.14
CA LEU A 128 -14.32 -20.38 22.26
C LEU A 128 -13.06 -21.09 22.78
N ALA A 129 -13.14 -22.37 23.16
CA ALA A 129 -12.08 -23.04 23.92
C ALA A 129 -10.72 -23.05 23.22
N SER A 130 -10.68 -23.13 21.89
CA SER A 130 -9.46 -23.19 21.08
C SER A 130 -8.85 -21.84 20.72
N PHE A 131 -9.46 -20.72 21.13
CA PHE A 131 -8.95 -19.39 20.81
C PHE A 131 -8.03 -18.88 21.93
N GLU A 132 -6.94 -18.22 21.54
CA GLU A 132 -6.01 -17.56 22.47
C GLU A 132 -6.72 -16.49 23.29
N GLU A 133 -7.50 -15.63 22.62
CA GLU A 133 -8.26 -14.51 23.21
C GLU A 133 -9.61 -14.94 23.83
N ARG A 134 -9.83 -16.24 24.10
CA ARG A 134 -11.11 -16.78 24.58
C ARG A 134 -11.68 -16.05 25.80
N LYS A 135 -10.83 -15.58 26.72
CA LYS A 135 -11.26 -14.84 27.91
C LYS A 135 -11.87 -13.48 27.53
N ALA A 136 -11.15 -12.69 26.75
CA ALA A 136 -11.60 -11.37 26.30
C ALA A 136 -12.88 -11.48 25.44
N MET A 137 -12.94 -12.45 24.53
CA MET A 137 -14.15 -12.70 23.73
C MET A 137 -15.35 -13.10 24.60
N TYR A 138 -15.14 -13.95 25.61
CA TYR A 138 -16.21 -14.39 26.50
C TYR A 138 -16.70 -13.27 27.43
N GLU A 139 -15.79 -12.45 27.96
CA GLU A 139 -16.12 -11.26 28.77
C GLU A 139 -16.95 -10.26 27.96
N ARG A 140 -16.52 -9.92 26.75
CA ARG A 140 -17.27 -9.05 25.84
C ARG A 140 -18.64 -9.62 25.50
N PHE A 141 -18.74 -10.93 25.26
CA PHE A 141 -20.02 -11.60 25.04
C PHE A 141 -20.97 -11.47 26.24
N LEU A 142 -20.46 -11.62 27.47
CA LEU A 142 -21.26 -11.47 28.69
C LEU A 142 -21.77 -10.04 28.89
N GLU A 143 -20.90 -9.05 28.71
CA GLU A 143 -21.24 -7.63 28.83
C GLU A 143 -22.37 -7.26 27.86
N GLN A 144 -22.24 -7.68 26.60
CA GLN A 144 -23.18 -7.33 25.53
C GLN A 144 -24.44 -8.20 25.54
N MET A 145 -24.40 -9.39 26.14
CA MET A 145 -25.61 -10.16 26.44
C MET A 145 -26.51 -9.39 27.43
N GLY A 146 -25.93 -8.63 28.37
CA GLY A 146 -26.68 -7.74 29.27
C GLY A 146 -27.37 -6.56 28.56
N GLN A 147 -26.98 -6.26 27.32
CA GLN A 147 -27.52 -5.18 26.49
C GLN A 147 -28.39 -5.70 25.33
N ASP A 148 -28.70 -7.00 25.29
CA ASP A 148 -29.48 -7.66 24.22
C ASP A 148 -28.87 -7.54 22.80
N ILE A 149 -27.56 -7.26 22.69
CA ILE A 149 -26.80 -7.11 21.43
C ILE A 149 -25.74 -8.21 21.21
N ALA A 150 -25.83 -9.30 21.98
CA ALA A 150 -25.12 -10.56 21.71
C ALA A 150 -26.06 -11.59 21.05
N MET A 151 -25.59 -12.25 20.00
CA MET A 151 -26.34 -13.28 19.26
C MET A 151 -25.59 -14.60 19.22
N VAL A 152 -26.36 -15.68 19.13
CA VAL A 152 -25.85 -17.03 18.91
C VAL A 152 -26.48 -17.63 17.64
N ALA A 153 -25.67 -18.35 16.88
CA ALA A 153 -26.12 -19.22 15.80
C ALA A 153 -26.28 -20.64 16.34
N LEU A 154 -27.39 -21.28 16.01
CA LEU A 154 -27.68 -22.65 16.41
C LEU A 154 -27.95 -23.54 15.21
N CYS A 155 -27.48 -24.79 15.28
CA CYS A 155 -27.92 -25.87 14.42
C CYS A 155 -28.37 -27.03 15.29
N GLN A 156 -29.59 -27.54 15.09
CA GLN A 156 -30.19 -28.62 15.89
C GLN A 156 -30.12 -28.41 17.42
N GLY A 157 -30.15 -27.16 17.88
CA GLY A 157 -30.10 -26.80 19.31
C GLY A 157 -28.69 -26.65 19.90
N GLN A 158 -27.64 -26.94 19.14
CA GLN A 158 -26.25 -26.69 19.53
C GLN A 158 -25.81 -25.29 19.09
N VAL A 159 -25.09 -24.56 19.94
CA VAL A 159 -24.44 -23.29 19.57
C VAL A 159 -23.26 -23.58 18.66
N VAL A 160 -23.34 -23.07 17.43
CA VAL A 160 -22.32 -23.27 16.38
C VAL A 160 -21.65 -21.97 15.96
N GLY A 161 -22.13 -20.83 16.48
CA GLY A 161 -21.54 -19.52 16.22
C GLY A 161 -22.04 -18.47 17.20
N LEU A 162 -21.36 -17.33 17.25
CA LEU A 162 -21.76 -16.14 17.98
C LEU A 162 -21.38 -14.88 17.22
N ALA A 163 -22.10 -13.81 17.50
CA ALA A 163 -21.77 -12.47 17.04
C ALA A 163 -22.07 -11.47 18.15
N VAL A 164 -21.17 -10.50 18.33
CA VAL A 164 -21.29 -9.40 19.27
C VAL A 164 -21.14 -8.12 18.49
N VAL A 165 -22.07 -7.18 18.69
CA VAL A 165 -22.07 -5.90 17.99
C VAL A 165 -22.22 -4.74 18.97
N SER A 166 -21.65 -3.59 18.61
CA SER A 166 -21.92 -2.29 19.20
C SER A 166 -22.74 -1.45 18.23
N VAL A 167 -23.67 -0.64 18.75
CA VAL A 167 -24.43 0.34 17.96
C VAL A 167 -23.88 1.76 18.09
N ASP A 168 -22.78 1.93 18.84
CA ASP A 168 -22.09 3.20 19.01
C ASP A 168 -20.99 3.33 17.95
N VAL A 169 -21.36 3.86 16.78
CA VAL A 169 -20.45 4.03 15.63
C VAL A 169 -20.28 5.51 15.34
N ASP A 170 -19.07 6.03 15.49
CA ASP A 170 -18.73 7.41 15.11
C ASP A 170 -18.61 7.55 13.59
N LEU A 171 -19.69 7.98 12.93
CA LEU A 171 -19.70 8.14 11.48
C LEU A 171 -18.79 9.29 11.02
N GLN A 172 -18.56 10.29 11.86
CA GLN A 172 -17.71 11.45 11.54
C GLN A 172 -16.24 11.03 11.48
N GLU A 173 -15.76 10.27 12.46
CA GLU A 173 -14.42 9.68 12.48
C GLU A 173 -14.19 8.82 11.22
N LEU A 174 -15.12 7.90 10.92
CA LEU A 174 -15.00 7.00 9.78
C LEU A 174 -15.01 7.77 8.46
N SER A 175 -15.91 8.75 8.29
CA SER A 175 -15.99 9.54 7.05
C SER A 175 -14.78 10.45 6.86
N THR A 176 -14.16 10.92 7.94
CA THR A 176 -12.93 11.72 7.89
C THR A 176 -11.73 10.89 7.47
N ASN A 177 -11.67 9.61 7.88
CA ASN A 177 -10.52 8.74 7.65
C ASN A 177 -10.65 7.80 6.45
N PHE A 178 -11.86 7.52 5.98
CA PHE A 178 -12.17 6.52 4.96
C PHE A 178 -13.19 7.04 3.93
N ALA A 179 -13.08 6.57 2.70
CA ALA A 179 -13.98 6.91 1.60
C ALA A 179 -15.23 6.00 1.62
N LEU A 180 -16.00 6.05 2.70
CA LEU A 180 -17.20 5.24 2.94
C LEU A 180 -18.21 5.29 1.78
N GLU A 181 -18.36 6.45 1.15
CA GLU A 181 -19.27 6.68 0.03
C GLU A 181 -18.98 5.81 -1.21
N ARG A 182 -17.77 5.25 -1.31
CA ARG A 182 -17.41 4.31 -2.38
C ARG A 182 -18.08 2.95 -2.20
N CYS A 183 -18.58 2.66 -1.00
CA CYS A 183 -19.02 1.34 -0.56
C CYS A 183 -20.45 1.36 -0.03
N VAL A 184 -20.81 2.45 0.66
CA VAL A 184 -22.06 2.64 1.39
C VAL A 184 -22.71 3.92 0.89
N ASN A 185 -24.00 3.86 0.52
CA ASN A 185 -24.74 5.07 0.22
C ASN A 185 -25.18 5.75 1.53
N LEU A 186 -24.38 6.70 2.01
CA LEU A 186 -24.60 7.39 3.29
C LEU A 186 -25.98 8.06 3.38
N SER A 187 -26.62 8.44 2.26
CA SER A 187 -27.98 9.00 2.29
C SER A 187 -29.06 7.98 2.68
N HIS A 188 -28.76 6.69 2.61
CA HIS A 188 -29.66 5.59 2.96
C HIS A 188 -29.23 4.85 4.23
N HIS A 189 -28.07 5.19 4.78
CA HIS A 189 -27.46 4.53 5.93
C HIS A 189 -27.07 5.61 6.94
N ALA A 190 -28.07 6.16 7.64
CA ALA A 190 -27.84 7.08 8.75
C ALA A 190 -27.03 6.41 9.86
N GLU A 191 -26.39 7.21 10.70
CA GLU A 191 -25.51 6.75 11.79
C GLU A 191 -26.20 5.73 12.71
N GLU A 192 -27.47 5.97 13.04
CA GLU A 192 -28.38 5.07 13.77
C GLU A 192 -28.66 3.71 13.11
N HIS A 193 -28.19 3.49 11.89
CA HIS A 193 -28.32 2.23 11.15
C HIS A 193 -26.98 1.54 10.89
N LEU A 194 -25.90 2.04 11.49
CA LEU A 194 -24.58 1.42 11.53
C LEU A 194 -24.44 0.61 12.82
N ALA A 195 -23.74 -0.51 12.74
CA ALA A 195 -23.30 -1.27 13.91
C ALA A 195 -21.90 -1.81 13.68
N GLU A 196 -21.06 -1.76 14.69
CA GLU A 196 -19.71 -2.32 14.67
C GLU A 196 -19.76 -3.78 15.11
N LEU A 197 -19.18 -4.68 14.32
CA LEU A 197 -19.01 -6.09 14.64
C LEU A 197 -17.73 -6.26 15.48
N GLU A 198 -17.90 -6.42 16.79
CA GLU A 198 -16.77 -6.51 17.74
C GLU A 198 -16.18 -7.92 17.79
N THR A 199 -17.03 -8.95 17.71
CA THR A 199 -16.62 -10.35 17.75
C THR A 199 -17.54 -11.17 16.86
N CYS A 200 -16.98 -12.03 16.01
CA CYS A 200 -17.75 -13.01 15.26
C CYS A 200 -16.98 -14.33 15.18
N VAL A 201 -17.58 -15.38 15.72
CA VAL A 201 -17.03 -16.74 15.66
C VAL A 201 -18.08 -17.65 15.05
N LEU A 202 -17.67 -18.45 14.08
CA LEU A 202 -18.53 -19.45 13.45
C LEU A 202 -17.72 -20.72 13.29
N ASN A 203 -18.29 -21.84 13.71
CA ASN A 203 -17.67 -23.15 13.48
C ASN A 203 -17.46 -23.34 11.96
N PRO A 204 -16.23 -23.70 11.50
CA PRO A 204 -15.90 -23.82 10.08
C PRO A 204 -16.81 -24.75 9.27
N ILE A 205 -17.46 -25.74 9.92
CA ILE A 205 -18.46 -26.62 9.31
C ILE A 205 -19.64 -25.82 8.73
N PHE A 206 -19.99 -24.70 9.36
CA PHE A 206 -21.12 -23.86 9.00
C PHE A 206 -20.68 -22.54 8.33
N ALA A 207 -19.42 -22.43 7.87
CA ALA A 207 -18.88 -21.20 7.27
C ALA A 207 -19.72 -20.69 6.09
N HIS A 208 -20.35 -21.58 5.31
CA HIS A 208 -21.25 -21.22 4.22
C HIS A 208 -22.53 -20.49 4.67
N HIS A 209 -22.91 -20.58 5.95
CA HIS A 209 -24.02 -19.81 6.54
C HIS A 209 -23.63 -18.41 7.06
N ARG A 210 -22.36 -18.01 6.94
CA ARG A 210 -21.85 -16.73 7.46
C ARG A 210 -22.65 -15.51 7.00
N ARG A 211 -23.09 -15.47 5.74
CA ARG A 211 -23.92 -14.36 5.21
C ARG A 211 -25.27 -14.30 5.92
N PHE A 212 -25.89 -15.45 6.11
CA PHE A 212 -27.17 -15.56 6.80
C PHE A 212 -27.03 -15.09 8.26
N LEU A 213 -25.97 -15.52 8.95
CA LEU A 213 -25.62 -15.04 10.29
C LEU A 213 -25.56 -13.51 10.35
N LEU A 214 -24.75 -12.89 9.51
CA LEU A 214 -24.56 -11.43 9.51
C LEU A 214 -25.83 -10.66 9.12
N THR A 215 -26.63 -11.18 8.18
CA THR A 215 -27.91 -10.54 7.82
C THR A 215 -28.94 -10.63 8.93
N GLU A 216 -28.97 -11.72 9.69
CA GLU A 216 -29.85 -11.86 10.85
C GLU A 216 -29.39 -11.00 12.01
N VAL A 217 -28.08 -10.86 12.25
CA VAL A 217 -27.51 -9.91 13.21
C VAL A 217 -27.96 -8.49 12.87
N MET A 218 -27.76 -8.04 11.62
CA MET A 218 -28.27 -6.74 11.14
C MET A 218 -29.78 -6.58 11.37
N ARG A 219 -30.57 -7.62 11.10
CA ARG A 219 -32.03 -7.59 11.28
C ARG A 219 -32.41 -7.39 12.75
N MET A 220 -31.71 -8.05 13.68
CA MET A 220 -32.04 -8.01 15.11
C MET A 220 -31.69 -6.67 15.76
N VAL A 221 -30.55 -6.06 15.38
CA VAL A 221 -30.16 -4.75 15.93
C VAL A 221 -30.71 -3.55 15.16
N GLY A 222 -31.50 -3.79 14.11
CA GLY A 222 -32.04 -2.72 13.27
C GLY A 222 -30.98 -2.05 12.36
N ALA A 223 -29.79 -2.64 12.23
CA ALA A 223 -28.74 -2.12 11.37
C ALA A 223 -28.97 -2.45 9.88
N SER A 224 -28.38 -1.63 9.04
CA SER A 224 -28.39 -1.75 7.58
C SER A 224 -26.97 -1.93 6.99
N CYS A 225 -25.95 -1.64 7.80
CA CYS A 225 -24.55 -1.79 7.48
C CYS A 225 -23.77 -2.20 8.74
N LEU A 226 -22.97 -3.25 8.63
CA LEU A 226 -21.99 -3.64 9.64
C LEU A 226 -20.63 -3.04 9.28
N THR A 227 -19.94 -2.48 10.27
CA THR A 227 -18.55 -2.06 10.17
C THR A 227 -17.69 -3.02 10.99
N MET A 228 -16.41 -3.16 10.63
CA MET A 228 -15.43 -3.81 11.49
C MET A 228 -14.08 -3.12 11.32
N ARG A 229 -13.45 -2.82 12.45
CA ARG A 229 -12.10 -2.26 12.51
C ARG A 229 -11.11 -3.41 12.70
N VAL A 230 -10.04 -3.41 11.91
CA VAL A 230 -8.94 -4.37 12.01
C VAL A 230 -7.68 -3.59 12.31
N GLY A 231 -7.11 -3.83 13.50
CA GLY A 231 -5.90 -3.15 13.95
C GLY A 231 -4.66 -3.53 13.12
N PRO A 232 -3.56 -2.79 13.28
CA PRO A 232 -2.29 -3.15 12.65
C PRO A 232 -1.78 -4.46 13.28
N HIS A 233 -1.16 -5.33 12.50
CA HIS A 233 -0.63 -6.63 12.94
C HIS A 233 -1.68 -7.62 13.47
N GLN A 234 -2.97 -7.31 13.38
CA GLN A 234 -4.04 -8.24 13.72
C GLN A 234 -4.18 -9.27 12.61
N THR A 235 -3.60 -10.46 12.83
CA THR A 235 -3.67 -11.60 11.89
C THR A 235 -4.93 -12.44 12.06
N SER A 236 -5.51 -12.46 13.27
CA SER A 236 -6.69 -13.23 13.65
C SER A 236 -8.01 -12.57 13.23
N VAL A 237 -8.14 -12.22 11.94
CA VAL A 237 -9.38 -11.66 11.41
C VAL A 237 -10.39 -12.78 11.13
N PRO A 238 -11.65 -12.69 11.63
CA PRO A 238 -12.66 -13.71 11.35
C PRO A 238 -12.82 -13.96 9.85
N GLU A 239 -12.79 -15.23 9.43
CA GLU A 239 -13.00 -15.63 8.03
C GLU A 239 -14.30 -15.05 7.46
N VAL A 240 -15.29 -14.88 8.32
CA VAL A 240 -16.58 -14.26 8.03
C VAL A 240 -16.43 -12.83 7.46
N VAL A 241 -15.41 -12.11 7.90
CA VAL A 241 -15.12 -10.74 7.48
C VAL A 241 -14.34 -10.73 6.18
N LEU A 242 -13.20 -11.44 6.14
CA LEU A 242 -12.39 -11.60 4.93
C LEU A 242 -13.21 -12.20 3.78
N GLY A 243 -14.19 -13.03 4.11
CA GLY A 243 -15.07 -13.77 3.21
C GLY A 243 -16.21 -12.96 2.58
N ASP A 244 -16.70 -11.89 3.18
CA ASP A 244 -17.87 -11.15 2.64
C ASP A 244 -17.79 -9.63 2.71
N PHE A 245 -17.09 -9.06 3.68
CA PHE A 245 -16.98 -7.61 3.83
C PHE A 245 -16.21 -7.00 2.65
N PHE A 246 -16.35 -5.69 2.51
CA PHE A 246 -15.58 -4.87 1.59
C PHE A 246 -14.65 -3.97 2.37
N GLN A 247 -13.36 -3.97 2.01
CA GLN A 247 -12.40 -3.06 2.62
C GLN A 247 -12.60 -1.65 2.08
N VAL A 248 -12.85 -0.69 2.98
CA VAL A 248 -13.07 0.71 2.63
C VAL A 248 -11.71 1.39 2.39
N PRO A 249 -11.52 2.04 1.23
CA PRO A 249 -10.29 2.79 0.98
C PRO A 249 -10.07 3.91 2.00
N GLY A 250 -8.85 4.02 2.51
CA GLY A 250 -8.43 5.14 3.35
C GLY A 250 -8.42 6.47 2.58
N ARG A 251 -8.83 7.56 3.23
CA ARG A 251 -8.58 8.92 2.74
C ARG A 251 -7.11 9.27 2.90
N ARG A 252 -6.65 10.13 2.00
CA ARG A 252 -5.22 10.45 1.80
C ARG A 252 -4.81 11.82 2.29
N LEU A 253 -5.76 12.75 2.36
CA LEU A 253 -5.50 14.03 2.99
C LEU A 253 -5.17 13.76 4.45
N VAL A 254 -4.09 14.38 4.94
CA VAL A 254 -3.62 14.21 6.32
C VAL A 254 -4.75 14.64 7.26
N SER A 255 -5.39 13.65 7.90
CA SER A 255 -6.26 13.91 9.04
C SER A 255 -5.39 14.39 10.20
N ALA A 256 -5.90 15.31 11.02
CA ALA A 256 -5.26 15.68 12.28
C ALA A 256 -5.14 14.46 13.22
N ASP A 257 -6.06 13.50 13.08
CA ASP A 257 -6.11 12.24 13.81
C ASP A 257 -6.29 11.08 12.81
N PRO A 258 -5.19 10.50 12.29
CA PRO A 258 -5.26 9.46 11.29
C PRO A 258 -5.59 8.11 11.94
N ALA A 259 -6.66 7.47 11.48
CA ALA A 259 -7.09 6.15 11.96
C ALA A 259 -6.02 5.07 11.68
N PRO A 260 -5.46 4.41 12.72
CA PRO A 260 -4.40 3.41 12.57
C PRO A 260 -4.96 1.99 12.35
N TYR A 261 -6.02 1.83 11.55
CA TYR A 261 -6.69 0.55 11.35
C TYR A 261 -7.28 0.43 9.94
N ALA A 262 -7.51 -0.79 9.47
CA ALA A 262 -8.30 -1.05 8.27
C ALA A 262 -9.79 -1.10 8.61
N LEU A 263 -10.63 -0.57 7.73
CA LEU A 263 -12.09 -0.57 7.89
C LEU A 263 -12.72 -1.51 6.88
N PHE A 264 -13.54 -2.42 7.37
CA PHE A 264 -14.34 -3.34 6.56
C PHE A 264 -15.82 -3.03 6.73
N VAL A 265 -16.60 -3.10 5.65
CA VAL A 265 -18.05 -2.87 5.68
C VAL A 265 -18.83 -3.97 4.98
N LEU A 266 -20.01 -4.28 5.52
CA LEU A 266 -20.98 -5.16 4.90
C LEU A 266 -22.38 -4.55 4.96
N THR A 267 -22.98 -4.32 3.80
CA THR A 267 -24.39 -3.94 3.68
C THR A 267 -25.23 -5.14 3.26
N ARG A 268 -26.56 -5.07 3.44
CA ARG A 268 -27.48 -6.10 2.92
C ARG A 268 -27.35 -6.31 1.41
N LYS A 269 -27.04 -5.25 0.66
CA LYS A 269 -26.77 -5.32 -0.78
C LYS A 269 -25.48 -6.07 -1.09
N LEU A 270 -24.42 -5.85 -0.31
CA LEU A 270 -23.16 -6.57 -0.48
C LEU A 270 -23.29 -8.04 -0.08
N ALA A 271 -24.04 -8.34 0.98
CA ALA A 271 -24.30 -9.71 1.44
C ALA A 271 -25.05 -10.56 0.38
N SER A 272 -25.89 -9.95 -0.44
CA SER A 272 -26.60 -10.64 -1.53
C SER A 272 -25.79 -10.78 -2.82
N GLN A 273 -24.64 -10.11 -2.94
CA GLN A 273 -23.77 -10.21 -4.11
C GLN A 273 -22.78 -11.36 -3.96
N HIS A 274 -22.56 -12.12 -5.03
CA HIS A 274 -21.49 -13.10 -5.10
C HIS A 274 -20.25 -12.42 -5.70
N LYS A 275 -19.12 -12.51 -4.99
CA LYS A 275 -17.82 -12.01 -5.44
C LYS A 275 -17.03 -13.22 -5.94
N PRO A 276 -16.70 -13.33 -7.23
CA PRO A 276 -15.77 -14.35 -7.70
C PRO A 276 -14.44 -14.26 -6.95
N SER A 277 -13.88 -15.43 -6.62
CA SER A 277 -12.55 -15.55 -6.01
C SER A 277 -11.51 -15.93 -7.06
N CYS A 278 -10.29 -15.46 -6.85
CA CYS A 278 -9.11 -15.83 -7.59
C CYS A 278 -8.15 -16.56 -6.64
N ASN A 279 -7.81 -17.80 -6.99
CA ASN A 279 -6.92 -18.64 -6.19
C ASN A 279 -5.49 -18.70 -6.74
N ALA A 280 -5.20 -17.97 -7.82
CA ALA A 280 -3.86 -17.87 -8.38
C ALA A 280 -2.89 -17.33 -7.32
N ARG A 281 -1.74 -17.99 -7.16
CA ARG A 281 -0.66 -17.56 -6.26
C ARG A 281 0.04 -16.36 -6.89
N ILE A 282 -0.21 -15.20 -6.31
CA ILE A 282 0.40 -13.94 -6.72
C ILE A 282 1.54 -13.65 -5.75
N VAL A 283 2.77 -13.74 -6.23
CA VAL A 283 3.97 -13.38 -5.46
C VAL A 283 4.39 -11.98 -5.85
N VAL A 284 4.38 -11.05 -4.90
CA VAL A 284 4.85 -9.67 -5.07
C VAL A 284 6.24 -9.55 -4.47
N ALA A 285 7.26 -9.49 -5.32
CA ALA A 285 8.63 -9.30 -4.90
C ALA A 285 8.91 -7.79 -4.72
N GLY A 286 8.95 -7.34 -3.46
CA GLY A 286 9.30 -5.97 -3.09
C GLY A 286 8.12 -5.12 -2.61
N ALA A 287 8.19 -4.65 -1.36
CA ALA A 287 7.27 -3.72 -0.73
C ALA A 287 7.53 -2.24 -1.09
N SER A 288 7.84 -1.95 -2.37
CA SER A 288 7.95 -0.56 -2.83
C SER A 288 6.58 0.11 -2.88
N GLU A 289 6.54 1.44 -2.98
CA GLU A 289 5.27 2.18 -3.17
C GLU A 289 4.47 1.69 -4.39
N THR A 290 5.14 1.21 -5.43
CA THR A 290 4.46 0.63 -6.61
C THR A 290 3.83 -0.73 -6.25
N GLY A 291 4.54 -1.58 -5.50
CA GLY A 291 4.03 -2.85 -5.01
C GLY A 291 2.85 -2.66 -4.04
N LEU A 292 2.98 -1.74 -3.08
CA LEU A 292 1.90 -1.39 -2.15
C LEU A 292 0.67 -0.81 -2.87
N ALA A 293 0.86 0.04 -3.89
CA ALA A 293 -0.25 0.55 -4.70
C ALA A 293 -0.94 -0.55 -5.53
N CYS A 294 -0.17 -1.53 -6.03
CA CYS A 294 -0.73 -2.70 -6.67
C CYS A 294 -1.59 -3.50 -5.68
N LEU A 295 -1.07 -3.80 -4.49
CA LEU A 295 -1.80 -4.49 -3.43
C LEU A 295 -3.04 -3.73 -2.98
N GLU A 296 -2.92 -2.42 -2.74
CA GLU A 296 -4.05 -1.53 -2.39
C GLU A 296 -5.19 -1.69 -3.41
N HIS A 297 -4.87 -1.72 -4.70
CA HIS A 297 -5.87 -1.87 -5.75
C HIS A 297 -6.49 -3.27 -5.81
N LEU A 298 -5.69 -4.33 -5.63
CA LEU A 298 -6.16 -5.73 -5.64
C LEU A 298 -7.05 -6.04 -4.43
N LEU A 299 -6.68 -5.56 -3.24
CA LEU A 299 -7.40 -5.81 -1.98
C LEU A 299 -8.72 -5.02 -1.90
N GLN A 300 -8.74 -3.78 -2.42
CA GLN A 300 -9.92 -2.91 -2.38
C GLN A 300 -10.86 -3.11 -3.59
N MET A 301 -10.79 -4.28 -4.25
CA MET A 301 -11.65 -4.58 -5.39
C MET A 301 -13.10 -4.86 -4.97
N PRO A 302 -14.10 -4.14 -5.52
CA PRO A 302 -15.48 -4.28 -5.06
C PRO A 302 -16.18 -5.56 -5.55
N PHE A 303 -15.68 -6.17 -6.63
CA PHE A 303 -16.37 -7.25 -7.34
C PHE A 303 -15.61 -8.58 -7.39
N ALA A 304 -14.44 -8.70 -6.79
CA ALA A 304 -13.67 -9.94 -6.77
C ALA A 304 -12.73 -10.01 -5.58
N LYS A 305 -12.15 -11.20 -5.34
CA LYS A 305 -11.19 -11.44 -4.26
C LYS A 305 -9.95 -12.16 -4.77
N PHE A 306 -8.80 -11.81 -4.23
CA PHE A 306 -7.56 -12.55 -4.41
C PHE A 306 -7.21 -13.23 -3.10
N LEU A 307 -7.15 -14.56 -3.11
CA LEU A 307 -7.10 -15.36 -1.88
C LEU A 307 -5.70 -15.92 -1.56
N ALA A 308 -4.73 -15.72 -2.46
CA ALA A 308 -3.37 -16.23 -2.35
C ALA A 308 -2.37 -15.18 -2.82
N ILE A 309 -2.12 -14.17 -1.97
CA ILE A 309 -1.11 -13.15 -2.21
C ILE A 309 0.02 -13.30 -1.19
N THR A 310 1.26 -13.37 -1.67
CA THR A 310 2.46 -13.35 -0.85
C THR A 310 3.30 -12.12 -1.22
N LEU A 311 3.68 -11.30 -0.23
CA LEU A 311 4.55 -10.15 -0.39
C LEU A 311 5.93 -10.46 0.20
N LEU A 312 6.97 -10.39 -0.63
CA LEU A 312 8.36 -10.42 -0.17
C LEU A 312 8.78 -8.99 0.20
N ALA A 313 9.04 -8.76 1.48
CA ALA A 313 9.36 -7.45 2.05
C ALA A 313 10.65 -7.55 2.88
N PRO A 314 11.84 -7.64 2.25
CA PRO A 314 13.11 -7.74 2.97
C PRO A 314 13.36 -6.46 3.81
N GLY A 315 13.45 -6.61 5.13
CA GLY A 315 13.49 -5.53 6.10
C GLY A 315 12.14 -4.84 6.33
N GLY A 316 11.02 -5.52 6.03
CA GLY A 316 9.65 -5.05 6.28
C GLY A 316 9.09 -4.06 5.24
N VAL A 317 7.86 -3.58 5.51
CA VAL A 317 7.17 -2.58 4.69
C VAL A 317 7.65 -1.19 5.08
N ARG A 318 8.43 -0.56 4.21
CA ARG A 318 9.02 0.76 4.46
C ARG A 318 8.05 1.87 4.04
N VAL A 319 7.86 2.85 4.92
CA VAL A 319 6.89 3.94 4.75
C VAL A 319 7.45 5.27 5.22
N GLY A 320 6.82 6.36 4.77
CA GLY A 320 7.12 7.72 5.19
C GLY A 320 8.04 8.46 4.23
N GLY A 321 8.70 9.49 4.76
CA GLY A 321 9.46 10.45 3.96
C GLY A 321 8.59 11.61 3.48
N ILE A 322 9.26 12.69 3.07
CA ILE A 322 8.61 13.96 2.73
C ILE A 322 7.61 13.81 1.58
N ALA A 323 7.99 13.04 0.55
CA ALA A 323 7.16 12.74 -0.62
C ALA A 323 6.63 11.30 -0.66
N GLY A 324 6.67 10.61 0.48
CA GLY A 324 6.14 9.25 0.59
C GLY A 324 4.64 9.22 0.32
N LEU A 325 4.22 8.28 -0.53
CA LEU A 325 2.82 8.01 -0.85
C LEU A 325 2.11 7.21 0.26
N TYR A 326 2.89 6.51 1.08
CA TYR A 326 2.43 5.69 2.19
C TYR A 326 3.17 6.10 3.47
N ASP A 327 2.42 6.37 4.53
CA ASP A 327 2.89 6.45 5.91
C ASP A 327 2.33 5.27 6.73
N SER A 328 2.74 5.16 8.01
CA SER A 328 2.31 4.05 8.89
C SER A 328 0.79 3.96 9.02
N ALA A 329 0.08 5.08 9.09
CA ALA A 329 -1.38 5.09 9.19
C ALA A 329 -2.05 4.60 7.90
N SER A 330 -1.57 5.05 6.75
CA SER A 330 -2.09 4.63 5.44
C SER A 330 -1.83 3.14 5.17
N VAL A 331 -0.69 2.59 5.63
CA VAL A 331 -0.42 1.15 5.54
C VAL A 331 -1.28 0.35 6.50
N ALA A 332 -1.53 0.84 7.72
CA ALA A 332 -2.50 0.22 8.62
C ALA A 332 -3.89 0.12 7.97
N LYS A 333 -4.32 1.15 7.23
CA LYS A 333 -5.58 1.15 6.46
C LYS A 333 -5.63 0.11 5.33
N LEU A 334 -4.48 -0.40 4.87
CA LEU A 334 -4.41 -1.48 3.88
C LEU A 334 -4.70 -2.86 4.47
N GLY A 335 -4.60 -3.04 5.80
CA GLY A 335 -4.89 -4.31 6.46
C GLY A 335 -4.11 -5.48 5.83
N LEU A 336 -2.83 -5.27 5.52
CA LEU A 336 -2.01 -6.24 4.80
C LEU A 336 -1.92 -7.57 5.56
N ASP A 337 -1.64 -7.52 6.87
CA ASP A 337 -1.51 -8.72 7.71
C ASP A 337 -2.78 -9.60 7.73
N ALA A 338 -3.94 -9.01 7.43
CA ALA A 338 -5.23 -9.72 7.40
C ALA A 338 -5.50 -10.45 6.08
N GLN A 339 -4.83 -10.08 4.98
CA GLN A 339 -5.19 -10.52 3.62
C GLN A 339 -4.00 -10.95 2.76
N VAL A 340 -2.78 -10.58 3.15
CA VAL A 340 -1.54 -10.80 2.42
C VAL A 340 -0.58 -11.50 3.35
N GLN A 341 0.04 -12.56 2.84
CA GLN A 341 1.13 -13.17 3.57
C GLN A 341 2.41 -12.37 3.35
N ILE A 342 2.96 -11.78 4.40
CA ILE A 342 4.21 -11.00 4.34
C ILE A 342 5.38 -11.91 4.75
N LEU A 343 6.41 -11.98 3.93
CA LEU A 343 7.66 -12.69 4.21
C LEU A 343 8.81 -11.70 4.20
N ASP A 344 9.56 -11.64 5.32
CA ASP A 344 10.82 -10.90 5.40
C ASP A 344 11.93 -11.72 4.74
N ASN A 345 11.93 -11.75 3.41
CA ASN A 345 12.85 -12.56 2.63
C ASN A 345 13.11 -11.93 1.26
N ARG A 346 14.22 -12.29 0.63
CA ARG A 346 14.72 -11.71 -0.61
C ARG A 346 14.64 -12.73 -1.74
N LEU A 347 14.18 -12.29 -2.90
CA LEU A 347 14.21 -13.08 -4.13
C LEU A 347 15.64 -13.21 -4.64
N VAL A 348 16.11 -14.45 -4.83
CA VAL A 348 17.49 -14.75 -5.30
C VAL A 348 17.53 -15.68 -6.51
N GLY A 349 16.40 -16.23 -6.95
CA GLY A 349 16.33 -17.03 -8.16
C GLY A 349 14.92 -17.13 -8.71
N VAL A 350 14.80 -17.33 -10.02
CA VAL A 350 13.53 -17.58 -10.71
C VAL A 350 13.72 -18.77 -11.66
N ASP A 351 12.85 -19.76 -11.55
CA ASP A 351 12.70 -20.83 -12.52
C ASP A 351 11.36 -20.65 -13.24
N ARG A 352 11.45 -20.27 -14.52
CA ARG A 352 10.28 -19.94 -15.34
C ARG A 352 9.51 -21.15 -15.79
N ASP A 353 10.20 -22.26 -16.04
CA ASP A 353 9.57 -23.49 -16.52
C ASP A 353 8.84 -24.20 -15.36
N ALA A 354 9.41 -24.13 -14.16
CA ALA A 354 8.79 -24.68 -12.95
C ALA A 354 7.80 -23.71 -12.29
N HIS A 355 7.78 -22.43 -12.67
CA HIS A 355 7.04 -21.37 -12.00
C HIS A 355 7.40 -21.23 -10.52
N GLU A 356 8.70 -21.14 -10.24
CA GLU A 356 9.26 -21.13 -8.88
C GLU A 356 10.13 -19.90 -8.64
N ALA A 357 9.93 -19.26 -7.48
CA ALA A 357 10.76 -18.19 -6.96
C ALA A 357 11.58 -18.71 -5.78
N ARG A 358 12.91 -18.68 -5.89
CA ARG A 358 13.84 -19.09 -4.83
C ARG A 358 14.18 -17.91 -3.93
N LEU A 359 14.15 -18.15 -2.63
CA LEU A 359 14.38 -17.13 -1.61
C LEU A 359 15.76 -17.30 -0.94
N ALA A 360 16.22 -16.25 -0.26
CA ALA A 360 17.57 -16.19 0.31
C ALA A 360 17.81 -17.19 1.44
N ASP A 361 16.76 -17.58 2.17
CA ASP A 361 16.79 -18.63 3.19
C ASP A 361 16.81 -20.07 2.60
N GLY A 362 16.80 -20.20 1.28
CA GLY A 362 16.76 -21.48 0.57
C GLY A 362 15.36 -22.04 0.33
N SER A 363 14.31 -21.41 0.88
CA SER A 363 12.92 -21.80 0.60
C SER A 363 12.50 -21.42 -0.83
N THR A 364 11.42 -22.04 -1.31
CA THR A 364 10.90 -21.83 -2.66
C THR A 364 9.40 -21.58 -2.62
N LEU A 365 8.94 -20.62 -3.43
CA LEU A 365 7.53 -20.29 -3.62
C LEU A 365 7.11 -20.63 -5.06
N LYS A 366 5.97 -21.30 -5.21
CA LYS A 366 5.29 -21.40 -6.51
C LYS A 366 4.51 -20.12 -6.81
N TYR A 367 4.43 -19.76 -8.09
CA TYR A 367 3.61 -18.63 -8.53
C TYR A 367 2.80 -18.96 -9.79
N GLU A 368 1.58 -18.45 -9.86
CA GLU A 368 0.87 -18.29 -11.14
C GLU A 368 1.12 -16.89 -11.72
N CYS A 369 1.55 -15.95 -10.88
CA CYS A 369 1.90 -14.59 -11.26
C CYS A 369 3.00 -14.03 -10.34
N LEU A 370 4.15 -13.67 -10.90
CA LEU A 370 5.25 -13.05 -10.18
C LEU A 370 5.33 -11.55 -10.52
N LEU A 371 5.12 -10.67 -9.55
CA LEU A 371 5.19 -9.23 -9.70
C LEU A 371 6.53 -8.70 -9.16
N LEU A 372 7.40 -8.19 -10.02
CA LEU A 372 8.71 -7.65 -9.67
C LEU A 372 8.62 -6.14 -9.41
N CYS A 373 8.55 -5.79 -8.13
CA CYS A 373 8.36 -4.44 -7.59
C CYS A 373 9.47 -4.02 -6.59
N THR A 374 10.66 -4.62 -6.67
CA THR A 374 11.78 -4.38 -5.73
C THR A 374 12.36 -2.97 -5.80
N GLY A 375 12.09 -2.26 -6.90
CA GLY A 375 12.62 -0.93 -7.16
C GLY A 375 14.14 -0.91 -7.31
N LEU A 376 14.69 0.31 -7.38
CA LEU A 376 16.11 0.62 -7.34
C LEU A 376 16.47 1.16 -5.95
N GLN A 377 17.66 0.83 -5.46
CA GLN A 377 18.14 1.17 -4.11
C GLN A 377 19.66 1.41 -4.15
N ASP A 378 20.23 2.04 -3.13
CA ASP A 378 21.70 2.13 -3.02
C ASP A 378 22.30 0.72 -2.89
N GLN A 379 23.23 0.38 -3.81
CA GLN A 379 23.94 -0.91 -3.85
C GLN A 379 25.41 -0.81 -3.44
N THR A 380 25.83 0.30 -2.82
CA THR A 380 27.23 0.54 -2.45
C THR A 380 27.78 -0.55 -1.54
N ARG A 381 27.04 -0.96 -0.50
CA ARG A 381 27.42 -2.08 0.38
C ARG A 381 27.66 -3.37 -0.43
N ALA A 382 26.74 -3.71 -1.34
CA ALA A 382 26.87 -4.90 -2.17
C ALA A 382 28.09 -4.83 -3.11
N ARG A 383 28.40 -3.66 -3.70
CA ARG A 383 29.60 -3.45 -4.53
C ARG A 383 30.91 -3.60 -3.73
N LEU A 384 30.88 -3.25 -2.45
CA LEU A 384 31.99 -3.43 -1.52
C LEU A 384 32.10 -4.87 -0.97
N GLY A 385 31.16 -5.76 -1.33
CA GLY A 385 31.12 -7.13 -0.81
C GLY A 385 30.64 -7.23 0.63
N ILE A 386 29.94 -6.20 1.12
CA ILE A 386 29.36 -6.16 2.47
C ILE A 386 27.92 -6.70 2.39
N HIS A 387 27.67 -7.78 3.12
CA HIS A 387 26.37 -8.42 3.22
C HIS A 387 25.52 -7.78 4.33
N PRO A 388 24.17 -7.88 4.26
CA PRO A 388 23.29 -7.31 5.29
C PRO A 388 23.55 -7.85 6.71
N GLN A 389 24.06 -9.08 6.83
CA GLN A 389 24.36 -9.73 8.11
C GLN A 389 25.70 -9.27 8.71
N ASP A 390 26.54 -8.60 7.93
CA ASP A 390 27.85 -8.14 8.38
C ASP A 390 27.68 -6.97 9.33
N GLN A 391 28.10 -7.14 10.58
CA GLN A 391 28.13 -6.08 11.59
C GLN A 391 29.38 -5.22 11.35
N VAL A 392 29.25 -4.23 10.48
CA VAL A 392 30.36 -3.35 10.08
C VAL A 392 29.92 -1.88 10.16
N PRO A 393 30.86 -0.93 10.36
CA PRO A 393 30.58 0.50 10.44
C PRO A 393 30.22 1.14 9.08
N VAL A 394 29.51 0.41 8.20
CA VAL A 394 29.08 0.84 6.87
C VAL A 394 27.59 0.59 6.71
N TYR A 395 26.83 1.67 6.74
CA TYR A 395 25.37 1.65 6.77
C TYR A 395 24.80 2.31 5.52
N ASN A 396 23.59 1.93 5.13
CA ASN A 396 22.81 2.75 4.21
C ASN A 396 21.96 3.75 5.01
N TYR A 397 21.31 4.71 4.34
CA TYR A 397 20.47 5.69 5.04
C TYR A 397 19.35 5.06 5.87
N GLN A 398 18.76 3.95 5.40
CA GLN A 398 17.67 3.28 6.10
C GLN A 398 18.15 2.65 7.42
N ASP A 399 19.32 2.02 7.42
CA ASP A 399 19.89 1.45 8.64
C ASP A 399 20.13 2.55 9.67
N ILE A 400 20.60 3.74 9.24
CA ILE A 400 20.69 4.91 10.12
C ILE A 400 19.34 5.24 10.70
N LEU A 401 18.28 5.38 9.89
CA LEU A 401 16.94 5.70 10.41
C LEU A 401 16.46 4.71 11.47
N ASN A 402 16.79 3.43 11.35
CA ASN A 402 16.28 2.36 12.20
C ASN A 402 17.14 2.13 13.47
N GLU A 403 18.47 2.20 13.34
CA GLU A 403 19.39 1.64 14.33
C GLU A 403 20.12 2.72 15.14
N LEU A 404 20.47 3.86 14.53
CA LEU A 404 21.31 4.87 15.20
C LEU A 404 20.52 5.65 16.26
N THR A 405 20.83 5.45 17.53
CA THR A 405 20.22 6.18 18.65
C THR A 405 20.81 7.59 18.82
N GLU A 406 20.12 8.47 19.57
CA GLU A 406 20.66 9.80 19.91
C GLU A 406 21.93 9.70 20.78
N ASP A 407 21.96 8.75 21.71
CA ASP A 407 23.11 8.54 22.59
C ASP A 407 24.36 8.11 21.82
N GLU A 408 24.23 7.18 20.86
CA GLU A 408 25.32 6.78 19.97
C GLU A 408 25.75 7.94 19.06
N ALA A 409 24.79 8.66 18.48
CA ALA A 409 25.05 9.77 17.57
C ALA A 409 25.90 10.87 18.22
N THR A 410 25.69 11.17 19.51
CA THR A 410 26.48 12.19 20.24
C THR A 410 27.93 11.78 20.50
N GLN A 411 28.25 10.48 20.43
CA GLN A 411 29.59 9.96 20.67
C GLN A 411 30.47 9.96 19.41
N LEU A 412 29.85 10.00 18.22
CA LEU A 412 30.55 10.00 16.93
C LEU A 412 31.43 11.25 16.77
N GLN A 413 32.70 11.03 16.47
CA GLN A 413 33.74 12.02 16.21
C GLN A 413 34.03 12.21 14.71
N GLY A 414 33.66 11.23 13.86
CA GLY A 414 33.80 11.30 12.41
C GLY A 414 32.76 10.45 11.67
N VAL A 415 31.91 11.09 10.87
CA VAL A 415 30.90 10.43 10.03
C VAL A 415 31.06 10.87 8.59
N VAL A 416 31.16 9.92 7.66
CA VAL A 416 31.20 10.20 6.23
C VAL A 416 29.86 9.81 5.61
N VAL A 417 29.19 10.75 4.95
CA VAL A 417 27.98 10.49 4.16
C VAL A 417 28.36 10.53 2.69
N TYR A 418 28.29 9.39 2.00
CA TYR A 418 28.67 9.23 0.60
C TYR A 418 27.44 9.22 -0.32
N GLY A 419 27.35 10.16 -1.26
CA GLY A 419 26.28 10.20 -2.27
C GLY A 419 25.82 11.62 -2.60
N ASP A 420 25.22 11.82 -3.78
CA ASP A 420 24.64 13.11 -4.20
C ASP A 420 23.15 13.00 -4.53
N THR A 421 22.42 12.43 -3.57
CA THR A 421 20.99 12.13 -3.64
C THR A 421 20.20 12.94 -2.62
N LEU A 422 18.88 12.95 -2.75
CA LEU A 422 18.01 13.49 -1.71
C LEU A 422 18.16 12.72 -0.38
N ASP A 423 18.43 11.41 -0.44
CA ASP A 423 18.69 10.59 0.73
C ASP A 423 20.00 11.00 1.44
N ALA A 424 21.03 11.43 0.71
CA ALA A 424 22.24 11.98 1.31
C ALA A 424 21.96 13.25 2.12
N LEU A 425 21.14 14.17 1.58
CA LEU A 425 20.74 15.40 2.28
C LEU A 425 19.85 15.11 3.51
N SER A 426 18.92 14.17 3.37
CA SER A 426 18.10 13.70 4.49
C SER A 426 18.95 13.04 5.57
N CYS A 427 19.90 12.18 5.19
CA CYS A 427 20.84 11.52 6.10
C CYS A 427 21.62 12.54 6.92
N ILE A 428 22.24 13.52 6.27
CA ILE A 428 22.96 14.61 6.96
C ILE A 428 22.04 15.31 7.96
N THR A 429 20.81 15.63 7.53
CA THR A 429 19.84 16.31 8.41
C THR A 429 19.45 15.43 9.60
N THR A 430 19.24 14.13 9.39
CA THR A 430 18.93 13.15 10.44
C THR A 430 20.07 13.02 11.44
N LEU A 431 21.32 12.90 10.97
CA LEU A 431 22.51 12.78 11.82
C LEU A 431 22.66 14.02 12.72
N LEU A 432 22.55 15.22 12.15
CA LEU A 432 22.60 16.48 12.90
C LEU A 432 21.45 16.57 13.92
N ALA A 433 20.24 16.13 13.55
CA ALA A 433 19.08 16.16 14.42
C ALA A 433 19.22 15.20 15.62
N ARG A 434 19.93 14.08 15.44
CA ARG A 434 20.25 13.10 16.50
C ARG A 434 21.46 13.48 17.36
N GLY A 435 22.12 14.61 17.06
CA GLY A 435 23.19 15.15 17.89
C GLY A 435 24.61 14.95 17.37
N VAL A 436 24.79 14.40 16.15
CA VAL A 436 26.13 14.36 15.53
C VAL A 436 26.65 15.79 15.33
N PRO A 437 27.84 16.14 15.85
CA PRO A 437 28.40 17.47 15.64
C PRO A 437 28.64 17.75 14.15
N ALA A 438 28.27 18.93 13.67
CA ALA A 438 28.45 19.27 12.25
C ALA A 438 29.90 19.21 11.77
N ALA A 439 30.85 19.48 12.67
CA ALA A 439 32.28 19.37 12.40
C ALA A 439 32.77 17.90 12.30
N ALA A 440 32.01 16.95 12.85
CA ALA A 440 32.28 15.52 12.74
C ALA A 440 31.69 14.92 11.45
N ALA A 441 30.72 15.59 10.81
CA ALA A 441 30.10 15.13 9.58
C ALA A 441 30.85 15.65 8.33
N LEU A 442 31.10 14.75 7.39
CA LEU A 442 31.66 15.03 6.07
C LEU A 442 30.72 14.47 4.99
N HIS A 443 30.23 15.35 4.11
CA HIS A 443 29.50 14.98 2.91
C HIS A 443 30.48 14.73 1.77
N VAL A 444 30.48 13.54 1.19
CA VAL A 444 31.31 13.18 0.04
C VAL A 444 30.42 12.93 -1.16
N LYS A 445 30.56 13.75 -2.21
CA LYS A 445 29.81 13.58 -3.45
C LYS A 445 30.60 12.75 -4.48
N PRO A 446 29.97 11.72 -5.08
CA PRO A 446 30.58 10.90 -6.13
C PRO A 446 31.05 11.72 -7.33
N ALA A 447 32.03 11.19 -8.07
CA ALA A 447 32.41 11.75 -9.36
C ALA A 447 31.28 11.51 -10.39
N GLY A 448 30.63 12.57 -10.84
CA GLY A 448 29.52 12.48 -11.78
C GLY A 448 28.67 13.74 -11.82
N ALA A 449 27.65 13.74 -12.67
CA ALA A 449 26.65 14.80 -12.63
C ALA A 449 25.75 14.62 -11.39
N PRO A 450 25.46 15.69 -10.63
CA PRO A 450 24.55 15.63 -9.50
C PRO A 450 23.19 15.12 -9.93
N HIS A 451 22.48 14.40 -9.05
CA HIS A 451 21.08 14.14 -9.31
C HIS A 451 20.33 15.49 -9.28
N GLN A 452 19.70 15.86 -10.39
CA GLN A 452 19.27 17.25 -10.57
C GLN A 452 18.12 17.69 -9.66
N ALA A 453 17.28 16.76 -9.21
CA ALA A 453 16.35 17.04 -8.12
C ALA A 453 17.11 17.54 -6.87
N THR A 454 18.24 16.93 -6.53
CA THR A 454 19.16 17.37 -5.46
C THR A 454 19.73 18.75 -5.76
N GLY A 455 20.26 18.96 -6.97
CA GLY A 455 20.86 20.23 -7.38
C GLY A 455 19.89 21.42 -7.35
N LEU A 456 18.65 21.22 -7.80
CA LEU A 456 17.59 22.23 -7.79
C LEU A 456 17.18 22.57 -6.34
N VAL A 457 16.94 21.55 -5.53
CA VAL A 457 16.56 21.72 -4.12
C VAL A 457 17.70 22.38 -3.33
N ALA A 458 18.95 22.00 -3.57
CA ALA A 458 20.13 22.61 -2.95
C ALA A 458 20.32 24.08 -3.37
N ALA A 459 20.08 24.42 -4.64
CA ALA A 459 20.13 25.80 -5.12
C ALA A 459 19.02 26.66 -4.48
N ALA A 460 17.81 26.13 -4.36
CA ALA A 460 16.70 26.79 -3.68
C ALA A 460 16.98 26.96 -2.18
N LEU A 461 17.57 25.95 -1.55
CA LEU A 461 18.03 25.99 -0.16
C LEU A 461 19.07 27.08 0.06
N ALA A 462 20.13 27.11 -0.74
CA ALA A 462 21.17 28.14 -0.65
C ALA A 462 20.57 29.54 -0.83
N ALA A 463 19.60 29.69 -1.74
CA ALA A 463 18.89 30.95 -1.95
C ALA A 463 17.94 31.33 -0.80
N ALA A 464 17.40 30.36 -0.06
CA ALA A 464 16.58 30.58 1.13
C ALA A 464 17.47 30.93 2.34
N GLN A 465 18.54 30.18 2.56
CA GLN A 465 19.51 30.37 3.64
C GLN A 465 20.29 31.68 3.53
N ALA A 466 20.72 32.10 2.33
CA ALA A 466 21.41 33.38 2.14
C ALA A 466 20.57 34.62 2.53
N ARG A 467 19.27 34.46 2.81
CA ARG A 467 18.37 35.51 3.29
C ARG A 467 18.03 35.41 4.77
N ALA A 468 18.22 34.25 5.40
CA ALA A 468 18.06 34.08 6.84
C ALA A 468 19.43 34.35 7.49
N GLU A 469 19.52 35.41 8.31
CA GLU A 469 20.76 35.73 9.04
C GLU A 469 21.10 34.62 10.05
N GLY A 470 21.96 33.67 9.65
CA GLY A 470 22.89 32.96 10.54
C GLY A 470 22.49 31.59 11.08
N ASP A 471 23.54 30.76 11.24
CA ASP A 471 23.67 29.62 12.16
C ASP A 471 23.14 28.23 11.76
N ALA A 472 22.96 27.95 10.45
CA ALA A 472 22.86 26.55 10.04
C ALA A 472 24.23 25.87 10.18
N PRO A 473 24.36 24.76 10.93
CA PRO A 473 25.60 24.00 11.00
C PRO A 473 26.05 23.59 9.60
N ALA A 474 27.16 24.16 9.13
CA ALA A 474 27.72 23.85 7.83
C ALA A 474 28.52 22.56 7.92
N VAL A 475 28.01 21.52 7.27
CA VAL A 475 28.72 20.24 7.08
C VAL A 475 29.77 20.43 5.99
N SER A 476 30.98 19.93 6.23
CA SER A 476 32.05 19.96 5.24
C SER A 476 31.67 19.10 4.03
N CYS A 477 32.04 19.54 2.81
CA CYS A 477 31.69 18.84 1.58
C CYS A 477 32.92 18.66 0.70
N GLU A 478 33.18 17.43 0.29
CA GLU A 478 34.16 17.07 -0.73
C GLU A 478 33.43 16.56 -1.97
N GLU A 479 33.95 16.86 -3.16
CA GLU A 479 33.32 16.50 -4.43
C GLU A 479 34.29 15.76 -5.35
N GLY A 480 33.74 14.95 -6.26
CA GLY A 480 34.53 14.25 -7.27
C GLY A 480 35.29 13.03 -6.72
N LEU A 481 34.78 12.41 -5.65
CA LEU A 481 35.42 11.27 -4.99
C LEU A 481 34.62 10.00 -5.25
N THR A 482 35.21 8.98 -5.86
CA THR A 482 34.52 7.69 -6.09
C THR A 482 34.92 6.69 -5.03
N LEU A 483 33.98 6.14 -4.27
CA LEU A 483 34.29 5.14 -3.25
C LEU A 483 34.68 3.81 -3.92
N THR A 484 35.86 3.29 -3.59
CA THR A 484 36.42 2.08 -4.23
C THR A 484 36.57 0.90 -3.28
N ARG A 485 36.94 1.17 -2.03
CA ARG A 485 37.13 0.17 -0.97
C ARG A 485 36.82 0.79 0.38
N VAL A 486 36.44 -0.05 1.33
CA VAL A 486 36.41 0.31 2.75
C VAL A 486 37.18 -0.75 3.52
N ASP A 487 38.12 -0.32 4.34
CA ASP A 487 38.73 -1.17 5.36
C ASP A 487 38.06 -0.82 6.70
N PHE A 488 37.85 -1.78 7.59
CA PHE A 488 37.21 -1.52 8.87
C PHE A 488 37.77 -2.42 9.97
N ASP A 489 37.71 -1.94 11.20
CA ASP A 489 38.07 -2.67 12.41
C ASP A 489 37.13 -2.29 13.57
N GLU A 490 37.46 -2.70 14.79
CA GLU A 490 36.68 -2.41 16.00
C GLU A 490 36.56 -0.90 16.32
N HIS A 491 37.37 -0.05 15.69
CA HIS A 491 37.44 1.39 15.95
C HIS A 491 36.79 2.24 14.83
N GLY A 492 36.30 1.64 13.74
CA GLY A 492 35.60 2.36 12.67
C GLY A 492 35.92 1.89 11.26
N ALA A 493 35.68 2.77 10.29
CA ALA A 493 35.91 2.55 8.86
C ALA A 493 36.99 3.51 8.31
N ALA A 494 37.81 3.01 7.40
CA ALA A 494 38.68 3.77 6.52
C ALA A 494 38.18 3.64 5.08
N ALA A 495 37.46 4.66 4.62
CA ALA A 495 36.93 4.73 3.26
C ALA A 495 38.04 5.18 2.28
N VAL A 496 38.25 4.39 1.22
CA VAL A 496 39.24 4.65 0.18
C VAL A 496 38.53 5.15 -1.07
N PHE A 497 38.75 6.42 -1.40
CA PHE A 497 38.19 7.09 -2.56
C PHE A 497 39.22 7.23 -3.67
N ASP A 498 38.79 7.17 -4.92
CA ASP A 498 39.57 7.61 -6.07
C ASP A 498 39.25 9.08 -6.38
N LYS A 499 40.29 9.91 -6.47
CA LYS A 499 40.22 11.30 -6.94
C LYS A 499 41.12 11.46 -8.15
N ASP A 500 40.54 11.45 -9.35
CA ASP A 500 41.29 11.57 -10.61
C ASP A 500 42.44 10.55 -10.74
N GLY A 501 42.25 9.30 -10.28
CA GLY A 501 43.25 8.23 -10.31
C GLY A 501 44.19 8.15 -9.11
N GLU A 502 44.08 9.06 -8.14
CA GLU A 502 44.86 9.04 -6.90
C GLU A 502 44.00 8.61 -5.70
N PRO A 503 44.47 7.67 -4.85
CA PRO A 503 43.71 7.19 -3.70
C PRO A 503 43.72 8.21 -2.55
N VAL A 504 42.53 8.55 -2.05
CA VAL A 504 42.30 9.39 -0.87
C VAL A 504 41.65 8.54 0.22
N VAL A 505 42.33 8.42 1.37
CA VAL A 505 41.82 7.64 2.51
C VAL A 505 41.22 8.57 3.54
N MET A 506 40.00 8.27 3.99
CA MET A 506 39.30 9.01 5.03
C MET A 506 38.88 8.05 6.15
N GLY A 507 39.37 8.28 7.37
CA GLY A 507 38.93 7.57 8.56
C GLY A 507 37.66 8.18 9.13
N CYS A 508 36.74 7.33 9.58
CA CYS A 508 35.48 7.70 10.21
C CYS A 508 35.03 6.61 11.16
N ASP A 509 34.28 6.97 12.19
CA ASP A 509 33.60 6.00 13.05
C ASP A 509 32.47 5.31 12.28
N LEU A 510 31.87 6.02 11.32
CA LEU A 510 30.71 5.59 10.56
C LEU A 510 30.77 6.06 9.10
N LEU A 511 30.59 5.14 8.16
CA LEU A 511 30.33 5.46 6.75
C LEU A 511 28.87 5.20 6.42
N VAL A 512 28.16 6.23 5.96
CA VAL A 512 26.79 6.12 5.47
C VAL A 512 26.75 6.26 3.96
N THR A 513 26.11 5.30 3.30
CA THR A 513 25.97 5.22 1.85
C THR A 513 24.57 5.67 1.43
N CYS A 514 24.54 6.62 0.51
CA CYS A 514 23.35 7.23 -0.10
C CYS A 514 23.58 7.46 -1.61
N ASP A 515 24.26 6.54 -2.28
CA ASP A 515 24.63 6.68 -3.69
C ASP A 515 23.40 6.52 -4.62
N ALA A 516 23.58 6.82 -5.91
CA ALA A 516 22.54 6.72 -6.92
C ALA A 516 21.90 5.31 -6.91
N PRO A 517 20.56 5.22 -6.95
CA PRO A 517 19.87 3.95 -6.80
C PRO A 517 20.06 3.05 -8.02
N GLU A 518 20.40 1.79 -7.78
CA GLU A 518 20.65 0.74 -8.77
C GLU A 518 19.80 -0.50 -8.49
N VAL A 519 19.78 -1.43 -9.46
CA VAL A 519 19.11 -2.71 -9.28
C VAL A 519 19.86 -3.55 -8.27
N ASP A 520 19.12 -4.18 -7.37
CA ASP A 520 19.63 -5.19 -6.46
C ASP A 520 20.38 -6.30 -7.23
N PRO A 521 21.67 -6.59 -6.93
CA PRO A 521 22.45 -7.57 -7.67
C PRO A 521 21.87 -8.98 -7.65
N ALA A 522 21.31 -9.43 -6.52
CA ALA A 522 20.72 -10.76 -6.41
C ALA A 522 19.48 -10.88 -7.29
N VAL A 523 18.62 -9.85 -7.30
CA VAL A 523 17.47 -9.78 -8.20
C VAL A 523 17.92 -9.69 -9.66
N PHE A 524 18.94 -8.90 -9.97
CA PHE A 524 19.47 -8.79 -11.33
C PHE A 524 19.97 -10.13 -11.85
N TYR A 525 20.81 -10.86 -11.10
CA TYR A 525 21.30 -12.18 -11.50
C TYR A 525 20.18 -13.20 -11.60
N ALA A 526 19.24 -13.23 -10.63
CA ALA A 526 18.08 -14.11 -10.66
C ALA A 526 17.29 -13.99 -11.96
N LEU A 527 17.09 -12.75 -12.45
CA LEU A 527 16.33 -12.46 -13.66
C LEU A 527 17.15 -12.68 -14.93
N ASN A 528 18.43 -12.31 -14.91
CA ASN A 528 19.34 -12.55 -16.03
C ASN A 528 19.51 -14.06 -16.30
N ASP A 529 19.71 -14.86 -15.26
CA ASP A 529 19.85 -16.31 -15.36
C ASP A 529 18.55 -16.96 -15.84
N ALA A 530 17.41 -16.40 -15.46
CA ALA A 530 16.09 -16.76 -15.99
C ALA A 530 15.83 -16.24 -17.42
N SER A 531 16.80 -15.58 -18.07
CA SER A 531 16.65 -14.99 -19.41
C SER A 531 15.48 -14.00 -19.52
N VAL A 532 15.22 -13.23 -18.46
CA VAL A 532 14.29 -12.10 -18.47
C VAL A 532 14.99 -10.87 -19.07
N VAL A 533 14.34 -10.19 -20.02
CA VAL A 533 14.99 -9.13 -20.81
C VAL A 533 15.25 -7.88 -19.95
N TYR A 534 16.53 -7.50 -19.87
CA TYR A 534 17.01 -6.30 -19.18
C TYR A 534 17.79 -5.38 -20.14
N ASP A 535 17.46 -4.10 -20.17
CA ASP A 535 18.14 -3.06 -20.99
C ASP A 535 18.23 -1.77 -20.17
N GLY A 536 19.11 -1.75 -19.18
CA GLY A 536 19.20 -0.69 -18.15
C GLY A 536 18.02 -0.66 -17.15
N ARG A 537 16.88 -1.25 -17.51
CA ARG A 537 15.70 -1.55 -16.69
C ARG A 537 15.06 -2.83 -17.25
N LEU A 538 14.20 -3.49 -16.47
CA LEU A 538 13.38 -4.60 -16.98
C LEU A 538 12.43 -4.12 -18.05
N VAL A 539 12.40 -4.84 -19.18
CA VAL A 539 11.59 -4.45 -20.33
C VAL A 539 10.24 -5.15 -20.27
N VAL A 540 9.17 -4.37 -20.23
CA VAL A 540 7.81 -4.89 -20.18
C VAL A 540 6.96 -4.46 -21.37
N ASP A 541 5.89 -5.20 -21.62
CA ASP A 541 4.87 -4.87 -22.60
C ASP A 541 3.83 -3.86 -22.05
N HIS A 542 2.81 -3.53 -22.85
CA HIS A 542 1.75 -2.61 -22.48
C HIS A 542 0.85 -3.08 -21.32
N GLU A 543 0.95 -4.35 -20.93
CA GLU A 543 0.24 -4.97 -19.82
C GLU A 543 1.21 -5.35 -18.70
N PHE A 544 2.38 -4.70 -18.65
CA PHE A 544 3.42 -4.85 -17.63
C PHE A 544 4.08 -6.25 -17.58
N ARG A 545 3.84 -7.10 -18.59
CA ARG A 545 4.46 -8.43 -18.70
C ARG A 545 5.87 -8.32 -19.25
N THR A 546 6.77 -9.15 -18.75
CA THR A 546 8.11 -9.32 -19.32
C THR A 546 8.04 -10.14 -20.62
N ASN A 547 9.17 -10.68 -21.09
CA ASN A 547 9.16 -11.71 -22.14
C ASN A 547 8.59 -13.05 -21.67
N ASP A 548 8.33 -13.18 -20.37
CA ASP A 548 7.51 -14.23 -19.78
C ASP A 548 6.10 -13.68 -19.47
N PRO A 549 5.02 -14.35 -19.89
CA PRO A 549 3.65 -13.87 -19.65
C PRO A 549 3.24 -13.93 -18.17
N ASP A 550 3.95 -14.69 -17.33
CA ASP A 550 3.63 -14.94 -15.93
C ASP A 550 4.48 -14.10 -14.97
N ILE A 551 5.47 -13.40 -15.51
CA ILE A 551 6.32 -12.46 -14.78
C ILE A 551 6.03 -11.04 -15.24
N TYR A 552 5.63 -10.21 -14.29
CA TYR A 552 5.34 -8.80 -14.48
C TYR A 552 6.39 -7.94 -13.78
N SER A 553 6.55 -6.69 -14.21
CA SER A 553 7.38 -5.73 -13.49
C SER A 553 6.87 -4.30 -13.64
N ALA A 554 7.05 -3.52 -12.59
CA ALA A 554 6.68 -2.11 -12.56
C ALA A 554 7.58 -1.30 -11.63
N GLY A 555 7.33 0.01 -11.58
CA GLY A 555 8.07 0.94 -10.71
C GLY A 555 9.47 1.21 -11.24
N THR A 556 10.37 1.71 -10.40
CA THR A 556 11.71 2.18 -10.82
C THR A 556 12.56 1.11 -11.49
N LEU A 557 12.27 -0.18 -11.27
CA LEU A 557 12.94 -1.32 -11.89
C LEU A 557 12.62 -1.49 -13.39
N ALA A 558 11.48 -0.96 -13.85
CA ALA A 558 10.88 -1.31 -15.14
C ALA A 558 10.84 -0.14 -16.15
N LYS A 559 10.73 -0.51 -17.43
CA LYS A 559 10.40 0.39 -18.54
C LYS A 559 9.56 -0.33 -19.58
N PHE A 560 8.72 0.42 -20.29
CA PHE A 560 8.03 -0.13 -21.45
C PHE A 560 8.99 -0.40 -22.62
N SER A 561 8.69 -1.43 -23.40
CA SER A 561 9.44 -1.78 -24.60
C SER A 561 9.46 -0.63 -25.63
N ARG A 562 10.65 -0.34 -26.18
CA ARG A 562 10.86 0.68 -27.22
C ARG A 562 10.07 0.42 -28.53
N ARG A 563 9.43 -0.75 -28.66
CA ARG A 563 8.51 -1.03 -29.79
C ARG A 563 7.26 -0.14 -29.77
N TYR A 564 6.90 0.39 -28.61
CA TYR A 564 5.80 1.34 -28.49
C TYR A 564 6.32 2.75 -28.74
N ALA A 565 5.77 3.43 -29.74
CA ALA A 565 6.23 4.76 -30.14
C ALA A 565 6.15 5.81 -29.00
N ASN A 566 5.23 5.60 -28.05
CA ASN A 566 5.02 6.47 -26.89
C ASN A 566 5.75 6.01 -25.61
N ALA A 567 6.54 4.94 -25.64
CA ALA A 567 7.37 4.49 -24.51
C ALA A 567 8.66 5.33 -24.40
N THR A 568 8.51 6.60 -24.02
CA THR A 568 9.62 7.57 -24.04
C THR A 568 10.40 7.64 -22.73
N LEU A 569 9.82 7.22 -21.60
CA LEU A 569 10.40 7.36 -20.27
C LEU A 569 10.47 6.03 -19.51
N PRO A 570 11.52 5.78 -18.70
CA PRO A 570 11.50 4.71 -17.73
C PRO A 570 10.48 4.99 -16.62
N MET A 571 9.97 3.95 -15.96
CA MET A 571 8.85 4.10 -15.03
C MET A 571 9.19 4.86 -13.75
N GLU A 572 10.48 5.01 -13.45
CA GLU A 572 10.96 5.87 -12.36
C GLU A 572 10.57 7.33 -12.52
N ASN A 573 10.10 7.80 -13.67
CA ASN A 573 9.64 9.18 -13.85
C ASN A 573 8.13 9.36 -13.65
N TYR A 574 7.39 8.26 -13.45
CA TYR A 574 5.96 8.29 -13.23
C TYR A 574 5.62 8.21 -11.74
N ASN A 575 4.37 8.57 -11.41
CA ASN A 575 3.82 8.41 -10.08
C ASN A 575 3.69 6.92 -9.73
N SER A 576 4.40 6.45 -8.70
CA SER A 576 4.43 5.04 -8.28
C SER A 576 3.05 4.45 -8.03
N ARG A 577 2.11 5.25 -7.50
CA ARG A 577 0.74 4.81 -7.21
C ARG A 577 -0.07 4.57 -8.48
N GLU A 578 0.03 5.48 -9.46
CA GLU A 578 -0.64 5.31 -10.75
C GLU A 578 -0.13 4.07 -11.48
N VAL A 579 1.20 3.90 -11.49
CA VAL A 579 1.87 2.74 -12.08
C VAL A 579 1.43 1.45 -11.39
N GLY A 580 1.41 1.40 -10.05
CA GLY A 580 0.96 0.23 -9.29
C GLY A 580 -0.52 -0.10 -9.51
N THR A 581 -1.37 0.93 -9.65
CA THR A 581 -2.79 0.75 -10.02
C THR A 581 -2.92 0.11 -11.40
N MET A 582 -2.17 0.58 -12.41
CA MET A 582 -2.20 0.02 -13.76
C MET A 582 -1.62 -1.41 -13.83
N LEU A 583 -0.61 -1.71 -13.01
CA LEU A 583 -0.09 -3.07 -12.84
C LEU A 583 -1.19 -4.00 -12.31
N ALA A 584 -1.89 -3.60 -11.25
CA ALA A 584 -3.00 -4.37 -10.70
C ALA A 584 -4.12 -4.59 -11.73
N GLU A 585 -4.48 -3.57 -12.52
CA GLU A 585 -5.45 -3.71 -13.62
C GLU A 585 -5.04 -4.79 -14.63
N SER A 586 -3.73 -4.95 -14.89
CA SER A 586 -3.22 -5.99 -15.79
C SER A 586 -3.34 -7.40 -15.18
N VAL A 587 -3.10 -7.55 -13.89
CA VAL A 587 -3.31 -8.80 -13.13
C VAL A 587 -4.79 -9.17 -13.08
N ILE A 588 -5.66 -8.19 -12.80
CA ILE A 588 -7.11 -8.38 -12.79
C ILE A 588 -7.59 -8.80 -14.18
N ARG A 589 -7.08 -8.19 -15.25
CA ARG A 589 -7.46 -8.56 -16.62
C ARG A 589 -7.11 -10.01 -16.94
N ARG A 590 -5.95 -10.49 -16.50
CA ARG A 590 -5.50 -11.87 -16.70
C ARG A 590 -6.47 -12.87 -16.05
N PHE A 591 -6.75 -12.71 -14.76
CA PHE A 591 -7.50 -13.71 -14.00
C PHE A 591 -9.01 -13.50 -13.99
N LEU A 592 -9.47 -12.26 -14.18
CA LEU A 592 -10.87 -11.86 -14.02
C LEU A 592 -11.42 -11.06 -15.22
N GLY A 593 -10.73 -11.07 -16.37
CA GLY A 593 -11.09 -10.28 -17.55
C GLY A 593 -12.51 -10.50 -18.10
N ALA A 594 -13.07 -11.70 -17.87
CA ALA A 594 -14.46 -12.04 -18.19
C ALA A 594 -15.48 -11.24 -17.34
N HIS A 595 -15.10 -10.85 -16.13
CA HIS A 595 -15.94 -10.14 -15.16
C HIS A 595 -15.73 -8.62 -15.16
N MET A 596 -14.80 -8.12 -16.00
CA MET A 596 -14.49 -6.68 -16.06
C MET A 596 -15.47 -5.88 -16.94
N GLY A 597 -15.91 -4.73 -16.43
CA GLY A 597 -16.64 -3.73 -17.19
C GLY A 597 -15.79 -3.03 -18.25
N ALA A 598 -16.43 -2.42 -19.24
CA ALA A 598 -15.77 -1.83 -20.42
C ALA A 598 -14.71 -0.74 -20.12
N GLY A 599 -14.80 -0.05 -18.97
CA GLY A 599 -13.90 1.06 -18.62
C GLY A 599 -12.45 0.65 -18.36
N VAL A 600 -12.20 -0.50 -17.70
CA VAL A 600 -10.83 -0.99 -17.45
C VAL A 600 -10.18 -1.48 -18.75
N ARG A 601 -10.98 -1.96 -19.71
CA ARG A 601 -10.49 -2.43 -21.02
C ARG A 601 -9.86 -1.31 -21.87
N ALA A 602 -10.21 -0.05 -21.63
CA ALA A 602 -9.79 1.10 -22.46
C ALA A 602 -8.42 1.68 -22.10
N ARG A 603 -7.85 1.41 -20.91
CA ARG A 603 -6.53 1.94 -20.51
C ARG A 603 -5.34 1.12 -21.01
N LEU A 604 -5.57 -0.17 -21.27
CA LEU A 604 -4.55 -1.14 -21.67
C LEU A 604 -4.80 -1.58 -23.12
N GLU A 605 -4.71 -0.63 -24.06
CA GLU A 605 -4.94 -0.89 -25.49
C GLU A 605 -3.71 -1.50 -26.17
N PRO A 606 -3.87 -2.56 -26.98
CA PRO A 606 -2.77 -3.11 -27.75
C PRO A 606 -2.09 -2.07 -28.65
N GLY A 607 -0.76 -2.12 -28.71
CA GLY A 607 0.05 -1.32 -29.63
C GLY A 607 0.55 0.02 -29.09
N HIS A 608 0.11 0.45 -27.91
CA HIS A 608 0.64 1.63 -27.23
C HIS A 608 1.04 1.27 -25.79
N ALA A 609 2.11 1.87 -25.30
CA ALA A 609 2.42 1.79 -23.87
C ALA A 609 1.37 2.60 -23.07
N PRO A 610 1.00 2.17 -21.86
CA PRO A 610 0.27 3.02 -20.92
C PRO A 610 0.98 4.36 -20.74
N SER A 611 0.20 5.43 -20.58
CA SER A 611 0.71 6.80 -20.39
C SER A 611 0.23 7.36 -19.05
N PRO A 612 0.88 7.00 -17.93
CA PRO A 612 0.60 7.60 -16.63
C PRO A 612 0.75 9.12 -16.70
N ALA A 613 -0.20 9.85 -16.11
CA ALA A 613 -0.29 11.30 -16.22
C ALA A 613 -0.33 12.02 -14.86
N LEU A 614 -0.44 11.28 -13.75
CA LEU A 614 -0.43 11.88 -12.42
C LEU A 614 0.95 12.51 -12.14
N PRO A 615 0.98 13.65 -11.44
CA PRO A 615 2.23 14.30 -11.04
C PRO A 615 3.11 13.36 -10.21
N LYS A 616 4.42 13.42 -10.44
CA LYS A 616 5.43 12.78 -9.60
C LYS A 616 5.99 13.81 -8.62
N ALA A 617 6.23 13.36 -7.39
CA ALA A 617 6.85 14.15 -6.34
C ALA A 617 8.11 13.48 -5.82
N VAL A 618 9.06 14.28 -5.38
CA VAL A 618 10.21 13.89 -4.55
C VAL A 618 10.43 14.95 -3.47
N GLY A 619 11.01 14.57 -2.36
CA GLY A 619 11.28 15.50 -1.27
C GLY A 619 12.20 14.93 -0.21
N THR A 620 12.77 15.82 0.59
CA THR A 620 13.81 15.52 1.58
C THR A 620 13.71 16.50 2.74
N PHE A 621 14.22 16.10 3.90
CA PHE A 621 14.59 17.08 4.92
C PHE A 621 15.92 17.74 4.53
N LEU A 622 16.01 19.02 4.81
CA LEU A 622 17.17 19.86 4.55
C LEU A 622 17.71 20.42 5.88
N PRO A 623 19.02 20.70 5.96
CA PRO A 623 19.62 21.30 7.16
C PRO A 623 18.87 22.56 7.61
N GLY A 624 18.71 22.72 8.92
CA GLY A 624 17.95 23.84 9.51
C GLY A 624 16.44 23.60 9.62
N LYS A 625 16.00 22.33 9.71
CA LYS A 625 14.58 21.92 9.82
C LYS A 625 13.73 22.41 8.65
N MET A 626 14.32 22.42 7.44
CA MET A 626 13.61 22.78 6.22
C MET A 626 13.15 21.54 5.46
N TYR A 627 12.08 21.71 4.71
CA TYR A 627 11.50 20.76 3.77
C TYR A 627 11.94 21.17 2.38
N GLY A 628 12.56 20.26 1.64
CA GLY A 628 12.82 20.38 0.21
C GLY A 628 11.86 19.50 -0.57
N MET A 629 11.17 20.05 -1.58
CA MET A 629 10.19 19.32 -2.37
C MET A 629 10.21 19.75 -3.82
N TYR A 630 10.01 18.79 -4.71
CA TYR A 630 9.78 19.03 -6.13
C TYR A 630 8.65 18.15 -6.63
N VAL A 631 7.63 18.76 -7.22
CA VAL A 631 6.46 18.07 -7.79
C VAL A 631 6.27 18.51 -9.23
N ALA A 632 6.17 17.58 -10.18
CA ALA A 632 6.04 17.92 -11.59
C ALA A 632 5.25 16.88 -12.39
N LEU A 633 4.78 17.27 -13.58
CA LEU A 633 4.27 16.31 -14.56
C LEU A 633 5.40 15.38 -15.04
N PRO A 634 5.13 14.09 -15.35
CA PRO A 634 6.19 13.12 -15.65
C PRO A 634 7.21 13.55 -16.73
N PRO A 635 6.81 14.16 -17.87
CA PRO A 635 7.79 14.62 -18.85
C PRO A 635 8.72 15.72 -18.33
N VAL A 636 8.17 16.65 -17.54
CA VAL A 636 8.93 17.76 -16.93
C VAL A 636 9.86 17.21 -15.84
N PHE A 637 9.37 16.27 -15.05
CA PHE A 637 10.17 15.57 -14.04
C PHE A 637 11.38 14.86 -14.69
N ALA A 638 11.17 14.20 -15.84
CA ALA A 638 12.23 13.52 -16.57
C ALA A 638 13.25 14.49 -17.19
N GLU A 639 12.80 15.60 -17.76
CA GLU A 639 13.70 16.63 -18.34
C GLU A 639 14.57 17.28 -17.25
N GLU A 640 13.98 17.59 -16.09
CA GLU A 640 14.68 18.19 -14.95
C GLU A 640 15.56 17.17 -14.20
N THR A 641 15.47 15.88 -14.49
CA THR A 641 16.43 14.88 -13.99
C THR A 641 17.55 14.59 -15.00
N ALA A 642 17.30 14.82 -16.30
CA ALA A 642 18.22 14.52 -17.40
C ALA A 642 19.17 15.66 -17.80
N GLY A 643 18.96 16.89 -17.32
CA GLY A 643 19.86 18.04 -17.53
C GLY A 643 19.50 18.86 -18.73
N GLY A 644 18.25 18.72 -19.18
CA GLY A 644 17.74 19.42 -20.33
C GLY A 644 17.63 20.94 -20.09
N PRO A 645 17.60 21.73 -21.17
CA PRO A 645 17.26 23.16 -21.07
C PRO A 645 15.85 23.31 -20.47
N LYS A 646 15.72 24.15 -19.44
CA LYS A 646 14.45 24.43 -18.77
C LYS A 646 13.41 24.92 -19.79
N PRO A 647 12.31 24.20 -20.04
CA PRO A 647 11.26 24.63 -20.97
C PRO A 647 10.39 25.78 -20.40
N HIS A 648 10.69 26.24 -19.18
CA HIS A 648 9.87 27.18 -18.44
C HIS A 648 9.94 28.58 -19.02
N ARG A 649 8.78 29.11 -19.41
CA ARG A 649 8.65 30.46 -19.97
C ARG A 649 8.43 31.51 -18.90
N PHE A 650 7.78 31.13 -17.80
CA PHE A 650 7.50 32.01 -16.67
C PHE A 650 7.45 31.21 -15.36
N SER A 651 8.19 31.66 -14.35
CA SER A 651 8.22 31.05 -13.02
C SER A 651 7.84 32.09 -11.96
N PRO A 652 6.55 32.24 -11.58
CA PRO A 652 6.19 33.05 -10.43
C PRO A 652 6.89 32.50 -9.18
N LEU A 653 7.55 33.41 -8.47
CA LEU A 653 8.42 33.08 -7.35
C LEU A 653 8.06 33.95 -6.16
N THR A 654 7.75 33.32 -5.04
CA THR A 654 7.61 34.01 -3.75
C THR A 654 8.70 33.58 -2.80
N LYS A 655 9.22 34.58 -2.07
CA LYS A 655 10.24 34.43 -1.03
C LYS A 655 9.68 35.06 0.23
N SER A 656 9.49 34.25 1.25
CA SER A 656 9.09 34.69 2.59
C SER A 656 10.18 34.34 3.59
N THR A 657 9.99 34.76 4.85
CA THR A 657 10.86 34.34 5.97
C THR A 657 10.76 32.84 6.25
N GLU A 658 9.66 32.21 5.81
CA GLU A 658 9.37 30.79 6.05
C GLU A 658 9.77 29.88 4.89
N GLY A 659 10.15 30.44 3.73
CA GLY A 659 10.62 29.64 2.62
C GLY A 659 10.60 30.30 1.25
N HIS A 660 10.90 29.47 0.26
CA HIS A 660 11.01 29.75 -1.15
C HIS A 660 10.06 28.81 -1.90
N LEU A 661 9.14 29.36 -2.67
CA LEU A 661 8.29 28.58 -3.57
C LEU A 661 8.38 29.14 -4.98
N GLU A 662 8.78 28.29 -5.92
CA GLU A 662 8.81 28.55 -7.34
C GLU A 662 7.78 27.66 -8.05
N MET A 663 6.86 28.27 -8.79
CA MET A 663 5.87 27.57 -9.59
C MET A 663 6.23 27.73 -11.06
N HIS A 664 6.29 26.65 -11.81
CA HIS A 664 6.72 26.67 -13.21
C HIS A 664 5.51 26.57 -14.15
N LEU A 665 5.46 27.47 -15.14
CA LEU A 665 4.43 27.48 -16.17
C LEU A 665 5.00 27.14 -17.55
N ASP A 666 4.25 26.35 -18.32
CA ASP A 666 4.53 26.13 -19.73
C ASP A 666 4.10 27.31 -20.61
N ALA A 667 4.28 27.17 -21.93
CA ALA A 667 3.95 28.22 -22.90
C ALA A 667 2.44 28.51 -23.00
N GLN A 668 1.58 27.61 -22.52
CA GLN A 668 0.13 27.68 -22.51
C GLN A 668 -0.42 28.17 -21.16
N GLY A 669 0.45 28.37 -20.17
CA GLY A 669 0.08 28.80 -18.81
C GLY A 669 -0.44 27.66 -17.93
N LEU A 670 -0.15 26.40 -18.27
CA LEU A 670 -0.38 25.27 -17.38
C LEU A 670 0.73 25.20 -16.33
N ILE A 671 0.34 24.88 -15.10
CA ILE A 671 1.26 24.63 -14.00
C ILE A 671 1.87 23.25 -14.21
N ASN A 672 3.16 23.16 -14.52
CA ASN A 672 3.79 21.90 -14.87
C ASN A 672 4.79 21.39 -13.81
N ALA A 673 5.28 22.27 -12.93
CA ALA A 673 6.06 21.91 -11.76
C ALA A 673 5.93 22.94 -10.61
N ILE A 674 6.22 22.51 -9.39
CA ILE A 674 6.39 23.35 -8.20
C ILE A 674 7.65 22.87 -7.45
N LEU A 675 8.51 23.81 -7.12
CA LEU A 675 9.65 23.65 -6.23
C LEU A 675 9.38 24.38 -4.92
N TYR A 676 9.55 23.70 -3.80
CA TYR A 676 9.43 24.30 -2.48
C TYR A 676 10.65 24.00 -1.62
N CYS A 677 11.15 25.03 -0.93
CA CYS A 677 12.15 24.91 0.12
C CYS A 677 11.79 25.84 1.28
N GLY A 678 11.45 25.32 2.46
CA GLY A 678 11.10 26.16 3.60
C GLY A 678 10.84 25.40 4.88
N THR A 679 10.47 26.07 5.96
CA THR A 679 10.28 25.47 7.30
C THR A 679 8.86 24.95 7.53
N ARG A 680 7.92 25.24 6.62
CA ARG A 680 6.53 24.77 6.73
C ARG A 680 6.39 23.39 6.13
N ARG A 681 5.79 22.49 6.90
CA ARG A 681 5.34 21.20 6.36
C ARG A 681 4.22 21.45 5.36
N ILE A 682 4.37 20.92 4.16
CA ILE A 682 3.36 20.98 3.11
C ILE A 682 2.85 19.57 2.83
N ASP A 683 1.56 19.44 2.57
CA ASP A 683 0.99 18.21 2.02
C ASP A 683 1.27 18.15 0.51
N ILE A 684 2.10 17.20 0.08
CA ILE A 684 2.41 17.00 -1.34
C ILE A 684 1.20 16.59 -2.15
N ALA A 685 0.29 15.79 -1.58
CA ALA A 685 -0.93 15.40 -2.27
C ALA A 685 -1.76 16.64 -2.63
N ARG A 686 -1.76 17.64 -1.74
CA ARG A 686 -2.40 18.94 -1.99
C ARG A 686 -1.73 19.69 -3.15
N LEU A 687 -0.41 19.81 -3.18
CA LEU A 687 0.29 20.46 -4.30
C LEU A 687 0.09 19.72 -5.63
N ALA A 688 0.07 18.38 -5.61
CA ALA A 688 -0.16 17.57 -6.79
C ALA A 688 -1.53 17.85 -7.44
N CYS A 689 -2.56 18.21 -6.68
CA CYS A 689 -3.90 18.53 -7.23
C CYS A 689 -3.91 19.70 -8.24
N ILE A 690 -2.95 20.63 -8.14
CA ILE A 690 -2.91 21.82 -9.01
C ILE A 690 -1.92 21.68 -10.17
N ILE A 691 -1.04 20.68 -10.15
CA ILE A 691 -0.16 20.37 -11.28
C ILE A 691 -1.01 19.83 -12.45
N GLY A 692 -0.75 20.36 -13.65
CA GLY A 692 -1.53 20.12 -14.86
C GLY A 692 -2.75 21.03 -15.02
N LEU A 693 -3.08 21.88 -14.04
CA LEU A 693 -4.15 22.86 -14.16
C LEU A 693 -3.66 24.17 -14.82
N PRO A 694 -4.52 24.86 -15.59
CA PRO A 694 -4.23 26.24 -16.01
C PRO A 694 -4.09 27.16 -14.80
N ALA A 695 -3.11 28.05 -14.82
CA ALA A 695 -2.89 29.01 -13.73
C ALA A 695 -4.07 29.95 -13.48
N ALA A 696 -5.02 30.06 -14.44
CA ALA A 696 -6.28 30.76 -14.28
C ALA A 696 -7.18 30.17 -13.17
N TYR A 697 -7.04 28.87 -12.84
CA TYR A 697 -7.72 28.26 -11.71
C TYR A 697 -7.27 28.84 -10.36
N LEU A 698 -6.05 29.41 -10.32
CA LEU A 698 -5.49 30.05 -9.15
C LEU A 698 -5.74 31.57 -9.14
N ASP A 699 -6.90 32.01 -9.62
CA ASP A 699 -7.31 33.41 -9.63
C ASP A 699 -6.22 34.35 -10.21
N ASN A 700 -5.67 33.94 -11.35
CA ASN A 700 -4.59 34.61 -12.07
C ASN A 700 -3.35 34.93 -11.21
N LEU A 701 -3.02 34.04 -10.26
CA LEU A 701 -1.85 34.10 -9.38
C LEU A 701 -0.56 34.61 -10.05
N PRO A 702 -0.16 34.15 -11.26
CA PRO A 702 1.07 34.63 -11.90
C PRO A 702 1.14 36.15 -12.06
N LEU A 703 0.04 36.80 -12.45
CA LEU A 703 -0.02 38.26 -12.62
C LEU A 703 -0.02 38.97 -11.25
N LYS A 704 -0.67 38.37 -10.25
CA LYS A 704 -0.72 38.92 -8.89
C LYS A 704 0.63 38.88 -8.19
N VAL A 705 1.44 37.85 -8.44
CA VAL A 705 2.83 37.77 -7.95
C VAL A 705 3.70 38.83 -8.64
N GLN A 706 3.63 38.96 -9.97
CA GLN A 706 4.35 40.03 -10.69
C GLN A 706 3.97 41.44 -10.21
N GLY A 707 2.69 41.65 -9.90
CA GLY A 707 2.15 42.90 -9.38
C GLY A 707 2.33 43.10 -7.88
N SER A 708 3.06 42.23 -7.17
CA SER A 708 3.27 42.27 -5.71
C SER A 708 1.98 42.25 -4.86
N GLN A 709 0.87 41.76 -5.41
CA GLN A 709 -0.40 41.58 -4.69
C GLN A 709 -0.39 40.30 -3.84
N VAL A 710 0.32 39.27 -4.32
CA VAL A 710 0.58 38.04 -3.57
C VAL A 710 2.04 38.02 -3.16
N ARG A 711 2.29 38.00 -1.85
CA ARG A 711 3.63 37.98 -1.26
C ARG A 711 4.12 36.58 -0.94
N ASP A 712 3.20 35.67 -0.64
CA ASP A 712 3.46 34.26 -0.39
C ASP A 712 2.42 33.42 -1.15
N ILE A 713 2.88 32.59 -2.09
CA ILE A 713 2.02 31.71 -2.87
C ILE A 713 1.32 30.69 -1.97
N LEU A 714 2.00 30.18 -0.93
CA LEU A 714 1.45 29.14 -0.05
C LEU A 714 0.26 29.66 0.75
N ASP A 715 0.37 30.87 1.31
CA ASP A 715 -0.74 31.48 2.04
C ASP A 715 -1.92 31.78 1.11
N PHE A 716 -1.62 32.21 -0.11
CA PHE A 716 -2.66 32.50 -1.09
C PHE A 716 -3.45 31.24 -1.48
N ILE A 717 -2.77 30.15 -1.84
CA ILE A 717 -3.44 28.88 -2.21
C ILE A 717 -3.96 28.11 -0.98
N GLY A 718 -3.43 28.39 0.21
CA GLY A 718 -3.90 27.82 1.47
C GLY A 718 -5.21 28.43 1.96
N SER A 719 -5.61 29.57 1.42
CA SER A 719 -6.81 30.27 1.86
C SER A 719 -8.12 29.57 1.44
N PRO A 720 -9.22 29.76 2.21
CA PRO A 720 -10.50 29.06 2.04
C PRO A 720 -11.08 28.95 0.62
N TRP A 721 -10.89 29.98 -0.22
CA TRP A 721 -11.48 30.02 -1.56
C TRP A 721 -10.96 28.90 -2.48
N ALA A 722 -9.74 28.40 -2.21
CA ALA A 722 -9.08 27.39 -3.02
C ALA A 722 -9.36 25.95 -2.54
N SER A 723 -10.00 25.76 -1.38
CA SER A 723 -10.15 24.44 -0.76
C SER A 723 -10.84 23.40 -1.66
N ALA A 724 -11.78 23.82 -2.51
CA ALA A 724 -12.42 22.92 -3.48
C ALA A 724 -11.44 22.34 -4.53
N LEU A 725 -10.36 23.06 -4.89
CA LEU A 725 -9.36 22.58 -5.85
C LEU A 725 -8.56 21.38 -5.32
N PHE A 726 -8.48 21.26 -4.00
CA PHE A 726 -7.70 20.24 -3.30
C PHE A 726 -8.55 19.04 -2.84
N HIS A 727 -9.85 19.07 -3.13
CA HIS A 727 -10.73 17.97 -2.83
C HIS A 727 -10.51 16.82 -3.83
N ASP A 728 -10.42 15.58 -3.32
CA ASP A 728 -10.19 14.37 -4.12
C ASP A 728 -11.21 14.12 -5.25
N LYS A 729 -12.45 14.64 -5.12
CA LYS A 729 -13.54 14.57 -6.12
C LYS A 729 -13.50 15.70 -7.15
N PHE A 730 -12.68 16.74 -6.94
CA PHE A 730 -12.56 17.86 -7.88
C PHE A 730 -12.13 17.46 -9.30
N PRO A 731 -11.18 16.51 -9.51
CA PRO A 731 -10.83 16.04 -10.84
C PRO A 731 -12.01 15.46 -11.63
N ALA A 732 -12.91 14.72 -10.97
CA ALA A 732 -14.11 14.16 -11.58
C ALA A 732 -15.12 15.26 -11.98
N LEU A 733 -15.34 16.24 -11.10
CA LEU A 733 -16.15 17.42 -11.40
C LEU A 733 -15.60 18.15 -12.64
N ARG A 734 -14.28 18.40 -12.67
CA ARG A 734 -13.62 19.07 -13.78
C ARG A 734 -13.76 18.28 -15.07
N ALA A 735 -13.55 16.97 -15.06
CA ALA A 735 -13.68 16.12 -16.24
C ALA A 735 -15.09 16.16 -16.83
N MET A 736 -16.11 16.08 -15.96
CA MET A 736 -17.52 16.21 -16.34
C MET A 736 -17.80 17.58 -16.97
N LEU A 737 -17.38 18.67 -16.32
CA LEU A 737 -17.56 20.03 -16.83
C LEU A 737 -16.85 20.25 -18.16
N VAL A 738 -15.60 19.81 -18.30
CA VAL A 738 -14.84 19.92 -19.55
C VAL A 738 -15.54 19.15 -20.68
N SER A 739 -16.06 17.95 -20.40
CA SER A 739 -16.82 17.17 -21.38
C SER A 739 -18.11 17.87 -21.79
N GLU A 740 -18.90 18.37 -20.83
CA GLU A 740 -20.16 19.06 -21.09
C GLU A 740 -19.94 20.37 -21.88
N LEU A 741 -18.91 21.14 -21.52
CA LEU A 741 -18.57 22.37 -22.22
C LEU A 741 -18.12 22.10 -23.67
N LYS A 742 -17.34 21.03 -23.91
CA LYS A 742 -16.91 20.61 -25.26
C LYS A 742 -18.09 20.21 -26.13
N GLN A 743 -19.05 19.46 -25.58
CA GLN A 743 -20.26 19.05 -26.32
C GLN A 743 -21.09 20.26 -26.74
N ARG A 744 -21.27 21.23 -25.85
CA ARG A 744 -22.09 22.42 -26.11
C ARG A 744 -21.40 23.48 -26.97
N GLN A 745 -20.07 23.50 -27.04
CA GLN A 745 -19.35 24.40 -27.97
C GLN A 745 -19.64 24.10 -29.44
N GLY A 746 -20.11 22.89 -29.79
CA GLY A 746 -20.53 22.53 -31.14
C GLY A 746 -21.92 23.09 -31.56
N ASP A 747 -22.76 23.48 -30.60
CA ASP A 747 -24.19 23.74 -30.83
C ASP A 747 -24.60 25.23 -30.80
N VAL A 748 -23.70 26.17 -30.52
CA VAL A 748 -24.10 27.54 -30.16
C VAL A 748 -23.67 28.60 -31.18
N LYS A 749 -24.66 29.23 -31.84
CA LYS A 749 -24.51 30.51 -32.55
C LYS A 749 -24.24 31.64 -31.54
N ALA A 750 -23.22 32.44 -31.81
CA ALA A 750 -22.71 33.51 -30.95
C ALA A 750 -23.77 34.58 -30.67
N ASP A 751 -24.06 34.80 -29.37
CA ASP A 751 -24.29 36.13 -28.75
C ASP A 751 -24.67 36.01 -27.24
N ASN A 752 -25.11 34.83 -26.76
CA ASN A 752 -25.44 34.58 -25.33
C ASN A 752 -24.71 33.37 -24.68
N SER A 753 -23.67 32.83 -25.34
CA SER A 753 -23.02 31.57 -24.95
C SER A 753 -22.23 31.66 -23.63
N SER A 754 -21.52 32.77 -23.39
CA SER A 754 -20.62 32.88 -22.22
C SER A 754 -21.36 32.87 -20.88
N LEU A 755 -22.52 33.51 -20.79
CA LEU A 755 -23.31 33.55 -19.55
C LEU A 755 -23.93 32.18 -19.24
N ALA A 756 -24.43 31.49 -20.27
CA ALA A 756 -24.99 30.16 -20.14
C ALA A 756 -23.93 29.13 -19.68
N LEU A 757 -22.72 29.18 -20.25
CA LEU A 757 -21.61 28.32 -19.84
C LEU A 757 -21.15 28.63 -18.41
N SER A 758 -21.11 29.91 -18.02
CA SER A 758 -20.81 30.32 -16.65
C SER A 758 -21.82 29.78 -15.63
N ASN A 759 -23.12 29.83 -15.95
CA ASN A 759 -24.18 29.32 -15.07
C ASN A 759 -24.06 27.80 -14.86
N ILE A 760 -23.71 27.03 -15.90
CA ILE A 760 -23.49 25.58 -15.80
C ILE A 760 -22.37 25.28 -14.80
N VAL A 761 -21.23 25.95 -14.95
CA VAL A 761 -20.09 25.79 -14.05
C VAL A 761 -20.48 26.16 -12.62
N GLN A 762 -21.14 27.31 -12.42
CA GLN A 762 -21.58 27.76 -11.09
C GLN A 762 -22.54 26.77 -10.42
N CYS A 763 -23.57 26.28 -11.13
CA CYS A 763 -24.49 25.29 -10.58
C CYS A 763 -23.80 23.97 -10.22
N ALA A 764 -22.87 23.51 -11.05
CA ALA A 764 -22.14 22.27 -10.77
C ALA A 764 -21.21 22.42 -9.56
N VAL A 765 -20.50 23.54 -9.44
CA VAL A 765 -19.64 23.84 -8.28
C VAL A 765 -20.47 24.01 -7.02
N LEU A 766 -21.62 24.70 -7.06
CA LEU A 766 -22.53 24.83 -5.91
C LEU A 766 -23.01 23.46 -5.42
N LYS A 767 -23.46 22.59 -6.32
CA LYS A 767 -23.85 21.21 -5.97
C LYS A 767 -22.69 20.42 -5.39
N PHE A 768 -21.48 20.57 -5.95
CA PHE A 768 -20.28 19.94 -5.43
C PHE A 768 -19.98 20.39 -3.99
N VAL A 769 -20.06 21.68 -3.71
CA VAL A 769 -19.86 22.22 -2.35
C VAL A 769 -20.95 21.71 -1.40
N GLN A 770 -22.23 21.73 -1.80
CA GLN A 770 -23.34 21.20 -1.00
C GLN A 770 -23.15 19.72 -0.64
N GLN A 771 -22.76 18.90 -1.61
CA GLN A 771 -22.58 17.46 -1.42
C GLN A 771 -21.39 17.09 -0.53
N ASN A 772 -20.41 18.00 -0.40
CA ASN A 772 -19.19 17.78 0.38
C ASN A 772 -19.02 18.85 1.46
N ALA A 773 -20.12 19.41 1.97
CA ALA A 773 -20.09 20.53 2.93
C ALA A 773 -19.37 20.17 4.24
N SER A 774 -19.40 18.89 4.64
CA SER A 774 -18.65 18.37 5.79
C SER A 774 -17.12 18.46 5.61
N GLU A 775 -16.63 18.35 4.38
CA GLU A 775 -15.20 18.43 4.03
C GLU A 775 -14.80 19.86 3.62
N LEU A 776 -15.75 20.64 3.12
CA LEU A 776 -15.59 22.00 2.60
C LEU A 776 -16.14 23.05 3.57
N VAL A 777 -15.87 22.89 4.87
CA VAL A 777 -16.36 23.74 5.97
C VAL A 777 -16.11 25.24 5.81
N ALA A 778 -15.12 25.59 4.98
CA ALA A 778 -14.76 26.98 4.71
C ALA A 778 -15.70 27.66 3.68
N TYR A 779 -16.54 26.88 2.99
CA TYR A 779 -17.58 27.39 2.11
C TYR A 779 -18.92 27.44 2.85
N THR A 780 -19.58 28.58 2.77
CA THR A 780 -20.98 28.72 3.19
C THR A 780 -21.87 28.68 1.96
N VAL A 781 -22.73 27.67 1.90
CA VAL A 781 -23.82 27.64 0.92
C VAL A 781 -25.05 28.28 1.56
N PRO A 782 -25.64 29.33 0.97
CA PRO A 782 -26.88 29.89 1.47
C PRO A 782 -27.97 28.81 1.51
N GLU A 783 -28.71 28.71 2.61
CA GLU A 783 -29.95 27.91 2.63
C GLU A 783 -30.95 28.54 1.64
N GLU A 784 -31.51 27.72 0.74
CA GLU A 784 -32.53 28.14 -0.24
C GLU A 784 -33.87 28.47 0.39
#